data_AF-A0A2A6RP60-F1
#
_entry.id   AF-A0A2A6RP60-F1
#
_cell.length_a   1.000
_cell.length_b   1.000
_cell.length_c   1.000
_cell.angle_alpha   90.00
_cell.angle_beta   90.00
_cell.angle_gamma   90.00
#
_symmetry.space_group_name_H-M   'P 1'
#
loop_
_entity.id
_entity.type
_entity.pdbx_description
1 polymer ?
#
loop_
_entity_poly.entity_id
_entity_poly.type
_entity_poly.pdbx_seq_one_letter_code
_entity_poly.pdbx_strand_id
1 'polypeptide(L)'
;MLPLTTIQRHLDQAGQPNALRDLFAQTLNWGRMAGQGQQVAVGAPLHQTLVAQPLAKLGAIPVFGIFWPDLKLPNVTQRRAVHQALAPVAFEHLLCYVTQDGRQLAFVWARDRGGQRVELRTLPYEQGTSARTTLERLAALAFRLDEFDMLGQVATATVLQRLNAAFDVEVVTKQFFATYRRCFEQVEAALRGIAEEHARRLFVQKLFNRLMFIVFLERKGWLRYAGRTDYLRALWEAHLQERITDPAANFYTSRLKLLFFTGLNTPNEVNVVDIQRNHVLAERIGHVPYLNGGLFEEEADDRDDAILLPDAALAETITDLFYRFNFTVSESTPFDIEVAVDPEMLGKVFEELVTGRHESGSYYTPRPIVAFMCREGLKGYLQRHLPHEPPAALAALVDQREAKHLRDPELLLATLKRVRACDPACGSGAYLLGMLQELLALRSSLFTSRHVDAVTTYQRKLEIIQNNIYGVDLDPFAVNIARLRLWLSLVVEYEGDDPPPLPNLDYKVEVGDSLSAPDPSGGLQTDMFRKQQIVDLFVLKEQYLRTHGSAKLALREQVAAQERTIAAWAHPQGGVQGFDWAVEFAEVFADGGFDIVVANPPYVRQELIKALKPTLKNIYPDVYVGTADLYIYFYARALQSLRDGGMLCFITPNKWFRAGYGEKLRTLMQQLALRILIDFGDAPVFQATTYPSIIIASKESAPANQQVLALTWPSGRPLGEFMDALDEANRAQAERNPNAPSLEQRYLSSSGWNLAGNATYRILAQMRAAGKPLGEYVGGKFYRGILTGLNDAFVVNQVARDALIAEHPSSAALLKPFLRGRDVKRWRVEETGQYLIKIESSENVTHPWSGKTAAAAECVFNKTYPAIAAHFAHYRDALIARSDQGHYYWELRSCAYWQAFEQPKIVYPDIAKEARFAFREQVAYFGNTAYCIPRTDYYLLAVLNSTPITFFYTELSSQVRGGYLRFIYQYVEQLPIPTAPPAEREALAGLAKQCLAAQGQGAQVAAWEAEIDERVARLYGISAADLEGLKGT
;
A
#
# COMPACT_ATOMS: atom_id res chain seq x y z
N MET A 1 6.37 31.64 -22.67
CA MET A 1 6.51 30.18 -22.90
C MET A 1 7.43 30.00 -24.10
N LEU A 2 8.43 29.12 -23.99
CA LEU A 2 9.24 28.74 -25.15
C LEU A 2 8.34 28.05 -26.19
N PRO A 3 8.52 28.30 -27.50
CA PRO A 3 7.78 27.58 -28.53
C PRO A 3 8.23 26.12 -28.53
N LEU A 4 7.32 25.18 -28.24
CA LEU A 4 7.60 23.74 -28.34
C LEU A 4 8.09 23.33 -29.73
N THR A 5 7.67 24.07 -30.77
CA THR A 5 8.12 23.94 -32.16
C THR A 5 9.62 24.15 -32.34
N THR A 6 10.24 25.05 -31.56
CA THR A 6 11.70 25.26 -31.60
C THR A 6 12.44 24.05 -31.06
N ILE A 7 12.00 23.49 -29.93
CA ILE A 7 12.58 22.28 -29.35
C ILE A 7 12.45 21.11 -30.33
N GLN A 8 11.24 20.90 -30.86
CA GLN A 8 10.97 19.82 -31.81
C GLN A 8 11.89 19.88 -33.03
N ARG A 9 12.08 21.07 -33.62
CA ARG A 9 12.99 21.27 -34.75
C ARG A 9 14.43 20.84 -34.43
N HIS A 10 14.93 21.12 -33.22
CA HIS A 10 16.25 20.67 -32.81
C HIS A 10 16.33 19.15 -32.64
N LEU A 11 15.27 18.51 -32.12
CA LEU A 11 15.21 17.05 -31.97
C LEU A 11 15.15 16.34 -33.33
N ASP A 12 14.33 16.82 -34.26
CA ASP A 12 14.23 16.28 -35.62
C ASP A 12 15.52 16.43 -36.43
N GLN A 13 16.42 17.32 -35.98
CA GLN A 13 17.74 17.57 -36.58
C GLN A 13 18.89 16.95 -35.75
N ALA A 14 18.60 16.15 -34.73
CA ALA A 14 19.62 15.69 -33.76
C ALA A 14 20.72 14.80 -34.35
N GLY A 15 20.50 14.20 -35.52
CA GLY A 15 21.58 13.55 -36.30
C GLY A 15 22.68 14.53 -36.77
N GLN A 16 22.44 15.85 -36.69
CA GLN A 16 23.43 16.87 -37.03
C GLN A 16 24.31 17.22 -35.81
N PRO A 17 25.64 17.40 -35.99
CA PRO A 17 26.60 17.53 -34.88
C PRO A 17 26.35 18.66 -33.86
N ASN A 18 25.59 19.70 -34.24
CA ASN A 18 25.35 20.87 -33.39
C ASN A 18 23.90 21.00 -32.91
N ALA A 19 22.95 20.22 -33.43
CA ALA A 19 21.53 20.43 -33.16
C ALA A 19 21.20 20.28 -31.66
N LEU A 20 21.75 19.26 -31.00
CA LEU A 20 21.59 19.07 -29.56
C LEU A 20 22.37 20.11 -28.74
N ARG A 21 23.56 20.54 -29.19
CA ARG A 21 24.29 21.63 -28.53
C ARG A 21 23.50 22.92 -28.54
N ASP A 22 22.86 23.23 -29.66
CA ASP A 22 22.03 24.43 -29.81
C ASP A 22 20.70 24.32 -29.06
N LEU A 23 20.12 23.12 -28.94
CA LEU A 23 18.99 22.89 -28.05
C LEU A 23 19.34 23.33 -26.62
N PHE A 24 20.41 22.77 -26.04
CA PHE A 24 20.79 23.10 -24.67
C PHE A 24 21.23 24.56 -24.54
N ALA A 25 22.09 25.06 -25.43
CA ALA A 25 22.69 26.38 -25.29
C ALA A 25 21.75 27.53 -25.66
N GLN A 26 21.03 27.43 -26.79
CA GLN A 26 20.25 28.54 -27.33
C GLN A 26 18.77 28.48 -26.91
N THR A 27 18.23 27.28 -26.67
CA THR A 27 16.80 27.12 -26.33
C THR A 27 16.59 26.94 -24.84
N LEU A 28 17.44 26.14 -24.16
CA LEU A 28 17.32 25.88 -22.72
C LEU A 28 18.18 26.83 -21.87
N ASN A 29 19.06 27.63 -22.47
CA ASN A 29 20.02 28.52 -21.82
C ASN A 29 21.03 27.82 -20.89
N TRP A 30 21.52 26.63 -21.28
CA TRP A 30 22.58 25.93 -20.56
C TRP A 30 23.97 26.36 -21.05
N GLY A 31 24.98 26.30 -20.18
CA GLY A 31 26.35 26.66 -20.53
C GLY A 31 26.95 25.69 -21.55
N ARG A 32 27.63 26.19 -22.59
CA ARG A 32 28.34 25.34 -23.56
C ARG A 32 29.56 24.67 -22.91
N MET A 33 29.75 23.39 -23.16
CA MET A 33 30.99 22.69 -22.79
C MET A 33 31.93 22.59 -23.99
N ALA A 34 33.17 23.05 -23.83
CA ALA A 34 34.25 22.84 -24.79
C ALA A 34 35.07 21.60 -24.41
N GLY A 35 35.48 20.80 -25.39
CA GLY A 35 36.31 19.61 -25.17
C GLY A 35 36.23 18.62 -26.34
N GLN A 36 37.29 17.81 -26.51
CA GLN A 36 37.25 16.65 -27.40
C GLN A 36 36.34 15.56 -26.79
N GLY A 37 35.70 14.75 -27.64
CA GLY A 37 34.84 13.66 -27.18
C GLY A 37 35.62 12.66 -26.34
N GLN A 38 35.07 12.27 -25.18
CA GLN A 38 35.71 11.32 -24.29
C GLN A 38 35.49 9.90 -24.79
N GLN A 39 36.55 9.11 -24.92
CA GLN A 39 36.41 7.69 -25.22
C GLN A 39 35.97 6.93 -23.97
N VAL A 40 34.89 6.15 -24.12
CA VAL A 40 34.24 5.39 -23.06
C VAL A 40 34.32 3.92 -23.46
N ALA A 41 35.25 3.18 -22.87
CA ALA A 41 35.35 1.73 -23.08
C ALA A 41 34.22 1.04 -22.31
N VAL A 42 33.23 0.51 -23.03
CA VAL A 42 32.07 -0.14 -22.43
C VAL A 42 32.30 -1.65 -22.41
N GLY A 43 32.29 -2.23 -21.21
CA GLY A 43 32.42 -3.67 -21.00
C GLY A 43 31.20 -4.48 -21.48
N ALA A 44 31.01 -5.68 -20.93
CA ALA A 44 29.82 -6.48 -21.21
C ALA A 44 28.54 -5.67 -20.87
N PRO A 45 27.48 -5.72 -21.70
CA PRO A 45 27.28 -6.63 -22.84
C PRO A 45 27.80 -6.11 -24.19
N LEU A 46 28.41 -4.92 -24.24
CA LEU A 46 28.72 -4.23 -25.51
C LEU A 46 30.11 -4.52 -26.04
N HIS A 47 31.12 -4.60 -25.16
CA HIS A 47 32.52 -4.79 -25.54
C HIS A 47 33.02 -3.83 -26.64
N GLN A 48 32.62 -2.55 -26.57
CA GLN A 48 32.93 -1.53 -27.58
C GLN A 48 33.34 -0.20 -26.94
N THR A 49 34.11 0.60 -27.68
CA THR A 49 34.46 1.97 -27.28
C THR A 49 33.49 2.96 -27.92
N LEU A 50 32.75 3.70 -27.09
CA LEU A 50 31.87 4.79 -27.51
C LEU A 50 32.55 6.14 -27.31
N VAL A 51 32.04 7.18 -27.95
CA VAL A 51 32.48 8.57 -27.75
C VAL A 51 31.38 9.35 -27.05
N ALA A 52 31.64 9.78 -25.82
CA ALA A 52 30.80 10.72 -25.09
C ALA A 52 31.17 12.15 -25.47
N GLN A 53 30.36 12.77 -26.31
CA GLN A 53 30.59 14.13 -26.78
C GLN A 53 30.02 15.14 -25.77
N PRO A 54 30.82 16.07 -25.20
CA PRO A 54 30.29 17.11 -24.33
C PRO A 54 29.35 18.04 -25.12
N LEU A 55 28.13 18.22 -24.61
CA LEU A 55 27.10 19.07 -25.20
C LEU A 55 26.93 20.39 -24.43
N ALA A 56 26.65 20.30 -23.13
CA ALA A 56 26.36 21.44 -22.27
C ALA A 56 26.59 21.10 -20.79
N LYS A 57 26.57 22.11 -19.92
CA LYS A 57 26.63 21.97 -18.46
C LYS A 57 25.76 23.02 -17.81
N LEU A 58 25.09 22.65 -16.73
CA LEU A 58 24.41 23.58 -15.85
C LEU A 58 24.66 23.21 -14.38
N GLY A 59 25.14 24.17 -13.59
CA GLY A 59 25.66 23.89 -12.25
C GLY A 59 26.79 22.85 -12.30
N ALA A 60 26.67 21.79 -11.50
CA ALA A 60 27.62 20.66 -11.53
C ALA A 60 27.27 19.54 -12.53
N ILE A 61 26.12 19.61 -13.22
CA ILE A 61 25.61 18.50 -14.03
C ILE A 61 26.03 18.64 -15.51
N PRO A 62 26.90 17.77 -16.03
CA PRO A 62 27.26 17.75 -17.45
C PRO A 62 26.24 16.98 -18.29
N VAL A 63 26.16 17.36 -19.57
CA VAL A 63 25.37 16.69 -20.60
C VAL A 63 26.29 16.13 -21.68
N PHE A 64 26.16 14.84 -21.96
CA PHE A 64 26.92 14.15 -23.00
C PHE A 64 26.00 13.61 -24.10
N GLY A 65 26.41 13.78 -25.35
CA GLY A 65 25.80 13.14 -26.51
C GLY A 65 26.48 11.81 -26.80
N ILE A 66 25.68 10.78 -27.07
CA ILE A 66 26.13 9.44 -27.47
C ILE A 66 25.46 9.11 -28.79
N PHE A 67 26.22 9.13 -29.89
CA PHE A 67 25.77 8.59 -31.17
C PHE A 67 25.79 7.07 -31.09
N TRP A 68 24.61 6.49 -31.01
CA TRP A 68 24.42 5.06 -30.86
C TRP A 68 24.55 4.37 -32.22
N PRO A 69 25.34 3.29 -32.33
CA PRO A 69 25.64 2.66 -33.62
C PRO A 69 24.45 1.89 -34.22
N ASP A 70 23.43 1.57 -33.41
CA ASP A 70 22.25 0.83 -33.87
C ASP A 70 21.09 1.76 -34.27
N LEU A 71 20.14 1.18 -35.01
CA LEU A 71 18.87 1.81 -35.37
C LEU A 71 17.87 1.87 -34.20
N LYS A 72 18.09 1.09 -33.14
CA LYS A 72 17.29 1.09 -31.91
C LYS A 72 18.08 1.70 -30.77
N LEU A 73 17.40 2.38 -29.87
CA LEU A 73 17.99 2.91 -28.64
C LEU A 73 18.60 1.80 -27.76
N PRO A 74 19.64 2.11 -26.97
CA PRO A 74 20.24 1.14 -26.05
C PRO A 74 19.22 0.65 -25.02
N ASN A 75 19.23 -0.65 -24.76
CA ASN A 75 18.45 -1.26 -23.68
C ASN A 75 19.02 -0.89 -22.29
N VAL A 76 18.28 -1.26 -21.24
CA VAL A 76 18.64 -0.96 -19.84
C VAL A 76 20.06 -1.38 -19.48
N THR A 77 20.45 -2.60 -19.85
CA THR A 77 21.76 -3.18 -19.55
C THR A 77 22.87 -2.38 -20.25
N GLN A 78 22.65 -2.00 -21.51
CA GLN A 78 23.56 -1.19 -22.29
C GLN A 78 23.68 0.23 -21.70
N ARG A 79 22.57 0.88 -21.34
CA ARG A 79 22.58 2.20 -20.67
C ARG A 79 23.35 2.17 -19.36
N ARG A 80 23.16 1.14 -18.54
CA ARG A 80 23.92 0.95 -17.29
C ARG A 80 25.40 0.75 -17.53
N ALA A 81 25.78 -0.04 -18.54
CA ALA A 81 27.19 -0.24 -18.88
C ALA A 81 27.85 1.08 -19.32
N VAL A 82 27.15 1.90 -20.11
CA VAL A 82 27.62 3.25 -20.49
C VAL A 82 27.76 4.15 -19.27
N HIS A 83 26.76 4.18 -18.38
CA HIS A 83 26.82 4.94 -17.14
C HIS A 83 28.00 4.50 -16.27
N GLN A 84 28.20 3.19 -16.05
CA GLN A 84 29.31 2.64 -15.26
C GLN A 84 30.67 3.07 -15.80
N ALA A 85 30.82 3.12 -17.13
CA ALA A 85 32.06 3.57 -17.76
C ALA A 85 32.27 5.09 -17.66
N LEU A 86 31.20 5.88 -17.52
CA LEU A 86 31.26 7.35 -17.35
C LEU A 86 31.31 7.82 -15.89
N ALA A 87 30.82 7.01 -14.94
CA ALA A 87 30.72 7.34 -13.52
C ALA A 87 32.04 7.82 -12.89
N PRO A 88 33.24 7.30 -13.25
CA PRO A 88 34.51 7.82 -12.73
C PRO A 88 34.82 9.27 -13.11
N VAL A 89 34.18 9.79 -14.17
CA VAL A 89 34.43 11.14 -14.70
C VAL A 89 33.28 12.10 -14.42
N ALA A 90 32.04 11.62 -14.46
CA ALA A 90 30.87 12.38 -14.08
C ALA A 90 29.91 11.48 -13.31
N PHE A 91 29.76 11.74 -12.01
CA PHE A 91 29.01 10.86 -11.13
C PHE A 91 27.49 10.95 -11.35
N GLU A 92 26.94 12.16 -11.40
CA GLU A 92 25.59 12.44 -11.94
C GLU A 92 25.70 13.20 -13.26
N HIS A 93 24.94 12.78 -14.27
CA HIS A 93 25.01 13.35 -15.60
C HIS A 93 23.74 13.08 -16.41
N LEU A 94 23.55 13.85 -17.48
CA LEU A 94 22.50 13.64 -18.48
C LEU A 94 23.12 13.10 -19.76
N LEU A 95 22.63 11.96 -20.26
CA LEU A 95 23.03 11.39 -21.55
C LEU A 95 21.96 11.66 -22.59
N CYS A 96 22.37 12.06 -23.79
CA CYS A 96 21.53 12.22 -24.96
C CYS A 96 21.94 11.15 -25.97
N TYR A 97 21.21 10.04 -26.03
CA TYR A 97 21.40 9.03 -27.05
C TYR A 97 20.71 9.45 -28.34
N VAL A 98 21.36 9.23 -29.47
CA VAL A 98 20.83 9.45 -30.82
C VAL A 98 21.14 8.21 -31.65
N THR A 99 20.15 7.55 -32.23
CA THR A 99 20.37 6.38 -33.10
C THR A 99 21.13 6.74 -34.38
N GLN A 100 21.67 5.74 -35.05
CA GLN A 100 22.48 5.91 -36.27
C GLN A 100 21.74 6.72 -37.37
N ASP A 101 20.43 6.52 -37.49
CA ASP A 101 19.57 7.20 -38.46
C ASP A 101 19.05 8.58 -37.97
N GLY A 102 19.36 8.96 -36.73
CA GLY A 102 18.90 10.19 -36.09
C GLY A 102 17.41 10.23 -35.78
N ARG A 103 16.68 9.11 -35.93
CA ARG A 103 15.22 9.09 -35.76
C ARG A 103 14.77 8.91 -34.32
N GLN A 104 15.55 8.19 -33.51
CA GLN A 104 15.23 7.95 -32.10
C GLN A 104 16.24 8.64 -31.20
N LEU A 105 15.71 9.25 -30.15
CA LEU A 105 16.46 9.95 -29.12
C LEU A 105 16.01 9.51 -27.73
N ALA A 106 16.96 9.47 -26.80
CA ALA A 106 16.65 9.29 -25.38
C ALA A 106 17.50 10.23 -24.53
N PHE A 107 16.83 11.01 -23.68
CA PHE A 107 17.47 11.79 -22.63
C PHE A 107 17.45 10.95 -21.35
N VAL A 108 18.62 10.54 -20.86
CA VAL A 108 18.75 9.64 -19.72
C VAL A 108 19.48 10.37 -18.59
N TRP A 109 18.76 10.69 -17.53
CA TRP A 109 19.35 11.26 -16.32
C TRP A 109 19.77 10.13 -15.39
N ALA A 110 21.08 10.01 -15.17
CA ALA A 110 21.65 9.10 -14.18
C ALA A 110 21.73 9.81 -12.83
N ARG A 111 20.82 9.43 -11.93
CA ARG A 111 20.70 9.98 -10.59
C ARG A 111 21.34 9.03 -9.57
N ASP A 112 22.18 9.55 -8.70
CA ASP A 112 22.75 8.76 -7.61
C ASP A 112 21.75 8.60 -6.47
N ARG A 113 21.71 7.40 -5.90
CA ARG A 113 20.95 7.07 -4.68
C ARG A 113 21.86 6.70 -3.51
N GLY A 114 23.18 6.72 -3.69
CA GLY A 114 24.16 6.27 -2.70
C GLY A 114 24.44 4.76 -2.81
N GLY A 115 25.54 4.31 -2.20
CA GLY A 115 25.87 2.88 -2.11
C GLY A 115 26.11 2.16 -3.45
N GLN A 116 26.60 2.87 -4.49
CA GLN A 116 26.79 2.39 -5.86
C GLN A 116 25.49 2.07 -6.63
N ARG A 117 24.32 2.52 -6.15
CA ARG A 117 23.03 2.36 -6.83
C ARG A 117 22.66 3.61 -7.61
N VAL A 118 22.38 3.44 -8.89
CA VAL A 118 22.02 4.52 -9.81
C VAL A 118 20.63 4.27 -10.37
N GLU A 119 19.79 5.30 -10.32
CA GLU A 119 18.48 5.33 -10.94
C GLU A 119 18.60 6.02 -12.31
N LEU A 120 18.24 5.31 -13.37
CA LEU A 120 18.19 5.89 -14.72
C LEU A 120 16.76 6.35 -15.00
N ARG A 121 16.60 7.64 -15.31
CA ARG A 121 15.31 8.20 -15.75
C ARG A 121 15.38 8.61 -17.20
N THR A 122 14.50 8.06 -18.03
CA THR A 122 14.57 8.21 -19.48
C THR A 122 13.38 9.00 -20.01
N LEU A 123 13.64 10.06 -20.78
CA LEU A 123 12.67 10.77 -21.60
C LEU A 123 12.91 10.38 -23.08
N PRO A 124 12.07 9.51 -23.66
CA PRO A 124 12.20 9.10 -25.06
C PRO A 124 11.62 10.16 -26.02
N TYR A 125 12.16 10.21 -27.23
CA TYR A 125 11.60 10.95 -28.36
C TYR A 125 11.85 10.17 -29.65
N GLU A 126 10.84 10.12 -30.51
CA GLU A 126 10.96 9.52 -31.84
C GLU A 126 10.42 10.50 -32.88
N GLN A 127 11.21 10.73 -33.92
CA GLN A 127 10.88 11.63 -35.02
C GLN A 127 9.56 11.20 -35.68
N GLY A 128 8.67 12.17 -35.90
CA GLY A 128 7.36 11.93 -36.50
C GLY A 128 6.28 11.45 -35.51
N THR A 129 6.63 11.21 -34.24
CA THR A 129 5.64 10.95 -33.20
C THR A 129 5.17 12.24 -32.54
N SER A 130 3.93 12.28 -32.04
CA SER A 130 3.40 13.41 -31.28
C SER A 130 3.88 13.37 -29.83
N ALA A 131 5.19 13.42 -29.59
CA ALA A 131 5.78 13.38 -28.24
C ALA A 131 5.65 14.72 -27.48
N ARG A 132 4.44 15.30 -27.43
CA ARG A 132 4.17 16.63 -26.84
C ARG A 132 4.61 16.70 -25.38
N THR A 133 4.37 15.66 -24.59
CA THR A 133 4.85 15.59 -23.21
C THR A 133 6.38 15.70 -23.13
N THR A 134 7.14 14.98 -23.95
CA THR A 134 8.62 15.10 -23.95
C THR A 134 9.07 16.53 -24.27
N LEU A 135 8.44 17.17 -25.26
CA LEU A 135 8.74 18.56 -25.60
C LEU A 135 8.47 19.50 -24.41
N GLU A 136 7.34 19.32 -23.72
CA GLU A 136 6.97 20.13 -22.55
C GLU A 136 7.93 19.89 -21.36
N ARG A 137 8.40 18.65 -21.15
CA ARG A 137 9.37 18.31 -20.10
C ARG A 137 10.76 18.86 -20.40
N LEU A 138 11.21 18.79 -21.65
CA LEU A 138 12.45 19.44 -22.08
C LEU A 138 12.35 20.96 -21.97
N ALA A 139 11.20 21.55 -22.34
CA ALA A 139 10.97 22.99 -22.16
C ALA A 139 11.04 23.41 -20.69
N ALA A 140 10.59 22.54 -19.76
CA ALA A 140 10.68 22.78 -18.33
C ALA A 140 12.13 22.78 -17.80
N LEU A 141 13.12 22.31 -18.57
CA LEU A 141 14.54 22.40 -18.23
C LEU A 141 15.17 23.74 -18.63
N ALA A 142 14.43 24.63 -19.28
CA ALA A 142 14.94 25.95 -19.67
C ALA A 142 15.03 26.90 -18.48
N PHE A 143 16.09 27.71 -18.45
CA PHE A 143 16.29 28.77 -17.46
C PHE A 143 16.09 30.14 -18.07
N ARG A 144 15.40 31.04 -17.37
CA ARG A 144 15.34 32.45 -17.74
C ARG A 144 16.62 33.17 -17.31
N LEU A 145 16.99 34.23 -18.03
CA LEU A 145 18.22 34.98 -17.76
C LEU A 145 18.26 35.63 -16.36
N ASP A 146 17.10 35.92 -15.77
CA ASP A 146 16.97 36.48 -14.41
C ASP A 146 17.09 35.44 -13.29
N GLU A 147 17.18 34.15 -13.62
CA GLU A 147 17.42 33.07 -12.64
C GLU A 147 18.91 32.81 -12.39
N PHE A 148 19.79 33.46 -13.17
CA PHE A 148 21.23 33.38 -13.00
C PHE A 148 21.70 34.44 -12.00
N ASP A 149 22.68 34.08 -11.17
CA ASP A 149 23.33 35.04 -10.29
C ASP A 149 24.19 36.06 -11.06
N MET A 150 24.79 37.03 -10.36
CA MET A 150 25.64 38.05 -10.98
C MET A 150 26.88 37.47 -11.70
N LEU A 151 27.24 36.21 -11.44
CA LEU A 151 28.32 35.48 -12.10
C LEU A 151 27.82 34.60 -13.26
N GLY A 152 26.53 34.66 -13.58
CA GLY A 152 25.91 33.85 -14.62
C GLY A 152 25.76 32.38 -14.23
N GLN A 153 25.69 32.05 -12.94
CA GLN A 153 25.56 30.68 -12.43
C GLN A 153 24.19 30.41 -11.80
N VAL A 154 23.83 29.13 -11.74
CA VAL A 154 22.63 28.62 -11.06
C VAL A 154 23.07 27.59 -10.03
N ALA A 155 22.49 27.64 -8.83
CA ALA A 155 22.76 26.68 -7.78
C ALA A 155 22.40 25.24 -8.21
N THR A 156 23.30 24.28 -7.99
CA THR A 156 23.09 22.86 -8.36
C THR A 156 21.81 22.28 -7.76
N ALA A 157 21.43 22.68 -6.53
CA ALA A 157 20.17 22.24 -5.91
C ALA A 157 18.94 22.62 -6.75
N THR A 158 18.91 23.82 -7.32
CA THR A 158 17.83 24.28 -8.21
C THR A 158 17.80 23.49 -9.52
N VAL A 159 18.97 23.19 -10.09
CA VAL A 159 19.09 22.34 -11.28
C VAL A 159 18.53 20.94 -11.01
N LEU A 160 18.91 20.34 -9.88
CA LEU A 160 18.41 19.03 -9.45
C LEU A 160 16.90 19.07 -9.19
N GLN A 161 16.35 20.14 -8.62
CA GLN A 161 14.91 20.28 -8.41
C GLN A 161 14.15 20.30 -9.75
N ARG A 162 14.66 21.03 -10.75
CA ARG A 162 14.05 21.12 -12.07
C ARG A 162 14.19 19.82 -12.87
N LEU A 163 15.34 19.14 -12.78
CA LEU A 163 15.53 17.78 -13.31
C LEU A 163 14.56 16.79 -12.67
N ASN A 164 14.40 16.82 -11.35
CA ASN A 164 13.42 16.00 -10.64
C ASN A 164 12.02 16.20 -11.20
N ALA A 165 11.57 17.45 -11.37
CA ALA A 165 10.23 17.75 -11.88
C ALA A 165 10.04 17.39 -13.37
N ALA A 166 11.08 17.55 -14.19
CA ALA A 166 11.04 17.23 -15.62
C ALA A 166 11.04 15.71 -15.88
N PHE A 167 11.74 14.94 -15.05
CA PHE A 167 11.82 13.48 -15.12
C PHE A 167 10.90 12.80 -14.09
N ASP A 168 9.85 13.48 -13.61
CA ASP A 168 8.87 12.89 -12.69
C ASP A 168 7.74 12.21 -13.47
N VAL A 169 7.72 10.88 -13.40
CA VAL A 169 6.68 10.05 -13.99
C VAL A 169 5.32 10.33 -13.39
N GLU A 170 5.23 10.61 -12.08
CA GLU A 170 3.95 10.83 -11.41
C GLU A 170 3.22 12.07 -11.96
N VAL A 171 3.96 13.09 -12.42
CA VAL A 171 3.33 14.28 -13.03
C VAL A 171 2.71 13.94 -14.38
N VAL A 172 3.40 13.16 -15.22
CA VAL A 172 2.86 12.70 -16.51
C VAL A 172 1.66 11.78 -16.29
N THR A 173 1.77 10.88 -15.32
CA THR A 173 0.72 9.94 -14.92
C THR A 173 -0.57 10.67 -14.52
N LYS A 174 -0.46 11.67 -13.64
CA LYS A 174 -1.60 12.50 -13.20
C LYS A 174 -2.25 13.28 -14.34
N GLN A 175 -1.46 13.84 -15.26
CA GLN A 175 -1.98 14.55 -16.43
C GLN A 175 -2.71 13.62 -17.39
N PHE A 176 -2.16 12.42 -17.61
CA PHE A 176 -2.81 11.37 -18.39
C PHE A 176 -4.14 10.98 -17.75
N PHE A 177 -4.19 10.73 -16.44
CA PHE A 177 -5.43 10.39 -15.72
C PHE A 177 -6.51 11.47 -15.84
N ALA A 178 -6.16 12.73 -15.61
CA ALA A 178 -7.13 13.82 -15.72
C ALA A 178 -7.73 13.89 -17.14
N THR A 179 -6.92 13.66 -18.16
CA THR A 179 -7.37 13.66 -19.56
C THR A 179 -8.20 12.42 -19.89
N TYR A 180 -7.73 11.24 -19.45
CA TYR A 180 -8.41 9.95 -19.63
C TYR A 180 -9.80 9.98 -18.97
N ARG A 181 -9.88 10.47 -17.73
CA ARG A 181 -11.14 10.60 -16.98
C ARG A 181 -12.19 11.36 -17.75
N ARG A 182 -11.82 12.54 -18.21
CA ARG A 182 -12.71 13.42 -18.95
C ARG A 182 -13.21 12.76 -20.23
N CYS A 183 -12.33 12.09 -20.97
CA CYS A 183 -12.71 11.37 -22.18
C CYS A 183 -13.63 10.18 -21.86
N PHE A 184 -13.35 9.44 -20.79
CA PHE A 184 -14.17 8.33 -20.32
C PHE A 184 -15.59 8.79 -19.97
N GLU A 185 -15.72 9.80 -19.10
CA GLU A 185 -17.00 10.36 -18.66
C GLU A 185 -17.79 10.94 -19.85
N GLN A 186 -17.11 11.54 -20.83
CA GLN A 186 -17.74 12.01 -22.07
C GLN A 186 -18.31 10.87 -22.91
N VAL A 187 -17.57 9.77 -23.07
CA VAL A 187 -18.04 8.59 -23.80
C VAL A 187 -19.19 7.90 -23.06
N GLU A 188 -19.10 7.78 -21.73
CA GLU A 188 -20.15 7.24 -20.87
C GLU A 188 -21.45 8.03 -20.96
N ALA A 189 -21.38 9.36 -20.91
CA ALA A 189 -22.56 10.22 -21.05
C ALA A 189 -23.20 10.15 -22.45
N ALA A 190 -22.38 9.94 -23.48
CA ALA A 190 -22.82 9.90 -24.87
C ALA A 190 -23.39 8.54 -25.31
N LEU A 191 -23.07 7.44 -24.61
CA LEU A 191 -23.54 6.10 -24.95
C LEU A 191 -25.07 6.01 -24.87
N ARG A 192 -25.67 5.29 -25.81
CA ARG A 192 -27.11 4.98 -25.89
C ARG A 192 -27.29 3.47 -26.05
N GLY A 193 -28.46 2.94 -25.67
CA GLY A 193 -28.79 1.52 -25.75
C GLY A 193 -28.66 0.76 -24.42
N ILE A 194 -27.86 1.26 -23.46
CA ILE A 194 -27.71 0.66 -22.13
C ILE A 194 -28.40 1.52 -21.06
N ALA A 195 -29.51 1.01 -20.53
CA ALA A 195 -30.31 1.71 -19.52
C ALA A 195 -29.63 1.77 -18.15
N GLU A 196 -29.05 0.66 -17.69
CA GLU A 196 -28.39 0.55 -16.40
C GLU A 196 -27.04 1.30 -16.40
N GLU A 197 -26.84 2.17 -15.41
CA GLU A 197 -25.62 2.97 -15.28
C GLU A 197 -24.37 2.09 -15.09
N HIS A 198 -24.47 1.04 -14.26
CA HIS A 198 -23.36 0.12 -14.01
C HIS A 198 -22.94 -0.62 -15.28
N ALA A 199 -23.90 -1.19 -16.02
CA ALA A 199 -23.63 -1.86 -17.30
C ALA A 199 -23.02 -0.89 -18.34
N ARG A 200 -23.49 0.37 -18.38
CA ARG A 200 -22.94 1.40 -19.27
C ARG A 200 -21.47 1.66 -19.00
N ARG A 201 -21.14 1.82 -17.72
CA ARG A 201 -19.76 2.03 -17.27
C ARG A 201 -18.87 0.85 -17.64
N LEU A 202 -19.33 -0.39 -17.39
CA LEU A 202 -18.61 -1.62 -17.75
C LEU A 202 -18.35 -1.71 -19.27
N PHE A 203 -19.31 -1.32 -20.11
CA PHE A 203 -19.12 -1.30 -21.57
C PHE A 203 -18.05 -0.30 -21.99
N VAL A 204 -18.14 0.97 -21.55
CA VAL A 204 -17.16 2.01 -21.89
C VAL A 204 -15.77 1.64 -21.40
N GLN A 205 -15.71 1.00 -20.24
CA GLN A 205 -14.51 0.47 -19.65
C GLN A 205 -13.86 -0.64 -20.49
N LYS A 206 -14.64 -1.63 -20.96
CA LYS A 206 -14.16 -2.64 -21.92
C LYS A 206 -13.62 -1.99 -23.20
N LEU A 207 -14.34 -1.00 -23.73
CA LEU A 207 -13.93 -0.27 -24.93
C LEU A 207 -12.59 0.46 -24.74
N PHE A 208 -12.44 1.22 -23.66
CA PHE A 208 -11.19 1.95 -23.41
C PHE A 208 -10.01 1.00 -23.19
N ASN A 209 -10.21 -0.14 -22.52
CA ASN A 209 -9.16 -1.16 -22.39
C ASN A 209 -8.70 -1.69 -23.75
N ARG A 210 -9.64 -2.02 -24.64
CA ARG A 210 -9.36 -2.48 -26.01
C ARG A 210 -8.59 -1.41 -26.81
N LEU A 211 -9.02 -0.14 -26.71
CA LEU A 211 -8.33 0.98 -27.36
C LEU A 211 -6.92 1.21 -26.81
N MET A 212 -6.74 1.16 -25.49
CA MET A 212 -5.43 1.27 -24.86
C MET A 212 -4.50 0.14 -25.30
N PHE A 213 -5.00 -1.09 -25.38
CA PHE A 213 -4.21 -2.22 -25.86
C PHE A 213 -3.76 -2.01 -27.32
N ILE A 214 -4.65 -1.52 -28.18
CA ILE A 214 -4.29 -1.14 -29.56
C ILE A 214 -3.16 -0.13 -29.57
N VAL A 215 -3.21 0.91 -28.73
CA VAL A 215 -2.16 1.92 -28.67
C VAL A 215 -0.81 1.33 -28.25
N PHE A 216 -0.79 0.36 -27.34
CA PHE A 216 0.43 -0.37 -27.00
C PHE A 216 0.92 -1.26 -28.15
N LEU A 217 0.03 -1.95 -28.86
CA LEU A 217 0.39 -2.77 -30.04
C LEU A 217 0.89 -1.92 -31.22
N GLU A 218 0.29 -0.74 -31.40
CA GLU A 218 0.70 0.25 -32.40
C GLU A 218 2.18 0.62 -32.20
N ARG A 219 2.62 0.81 -30.95
CA ARG A 219 4.03 1.08 -30.61
C ARG A 219 4.98 -0.07 -30.92
N LYS A 220 4.49 -1.31 -31.03
CA LYS A 220 5.28 -2.43 -31.54
C LYS A 220 5.41 -2.44 -33.06
N GLY A 221 4.57 -1.70 -33.77
CA GLY A 221 4.57 -1.64 -35.23
C GLY A 221 3.86 -2.81 -35.91
N TRP A 222 3.15 -3.66 -35.15
CA TRP A 222 2.36 -4.78 -35.67
C TRP A 222 1.05 -4.33 -36.34
N LEU A 223 0.55 -3.15 -35.99
CA LEU A 223 -0.64 -2.56 -36.58
C LEU A 223 -0.23 -1.51 -37.60
N ARG A 224 -0.68 -1.65 -38.85
CA ARG A 224 -0.42 -0.69 -39.93
C ARG A 224 -1.66 -0.47 -40.79
N TYR A 225 -1.96 0.79 -41.06
CA TYR A 225 -3.03 1.20 -41.96
C TYR A 225 -2.47 2.16 -43.01
N ALA A 226 -2.63 1.84 -44.29
CA ALA A 226 -2.06 2.61 -45.40
C ALA A 226 -0.55 2.97 -45.23
N GLY A 227 0.23 2.03 -44.67
CA GLY A 227 1.67 2.21 -44.42
C GLY A 227 2.02 3.09 -43.21
N ARG A 228 1.04 3.67 -42.52
CA ARG A 228 1.22 4.48 -41.32
C ARG A 228 1.31 3.61 -40.06
N THR A 229 2.15 4.05 -39.12
CA THR A 229 2.35 3.43 -37.80
C THR A 229 1.52 4.10 -36.71
N ASP A 230 0.92 5.28 -36.92
CA ASP A 230 -0.10 5.85 -36.04
C ASP A 230 -1.49 5.27 -36.35
N TYR A 231 -1.57 3.94 -36.25
CA TYR A 231 -2.66 3.10 -36.72
C TYR A 231 -4.07 3.60 -36.36
N LEU A 232 -4.34 3.87 -35.08
CA LEU A 232 -5.68 4.21 -34.63
C LEU A 232 -6.13 5.59 -35.16
N ARG A 233 -5.20 6.54 -35.24
CA ARG A 233 -5.43 7.85 -35.88
C ARG A 233 -5.62 7.72 -37.39
N ALA A 234 -4.80 6.93 -38.07
CA ALA A 234 -4.93 6.68 -39.51
C ALA A 234 -6.29 6.03 -39.85
N LEU A 235 -6.73 5.07 -39.02
CA LEU A 235 -8.04 4.42 -39.15
C LEU A 235 -9.20 5.41 -38.94
N TRP A 236 -9.05 6.33 -37.98
CA TRP A 236 -10.02 7.41 -37.74
C TRP A 236 -10.12 8.38 -38.91
N GLU A 237 -8.99 8.83 -39.45
CA GLU A 237 -8.98 9.72 -40.62
C GLU A 237 -9.62 9.08 -41.85
N ALA A 238 -9.38 7.79 -42.08
CA ALA A 238 -10.01 7.04 -43.16
C ALA A 238 -11.54 6.91 -42.96
N HIS A 239 -11.99 6.70 -41.73
CA HIS A 239 -13.41 6.73 -41.39
C HIS A 239 -14.05 8.09 -41.65
N LEU A 240 -13.36 9.19 -41.31
CA LEU A 240 -13.86 10.54 -41.61
C LEU A 240 -14.01 10.78 -43.11
N GLN A 241 -13.14 10.21 -43.95
CA GLN A 241 -13.29 10.24 -45.40
C GLN A 241 -14.50 9.41 -45.87
N GLU A 242 -14.71 8.20 -45.31
CA GLU A 242 -15.89 7.37 -45.60
C GLU A 242 -17.19 8.12 -45.26
N ARG A 243 -17.21 8.88 -44.16
CA ARG A 243 -18.37 9.69 -43.76
C ARG A 243 -18.79 10.77 -44.75
N ILE A 244 -17.88 11.22 -45.62
CA ILE A 244 -18.21 12.17 -46.69
C ILE A 244 -19.12 11.49 -47.72
N THR A 245 -18.88 10.20 -48.00
CA THR A 245 -19.66 9.40 -48.96
C THR A 245 -20.83 8.65 -48.33
N ASP A 246 -20.71 8.25 -47.07
CA ASP A 246 -21.74 7.57 -46.28
C ASP A 246 -21.92 8.26 -44.91
N PRO A 247 -22.83 9.24 -44.82
CA PRO A 247 -23.06 9.98 -43.58
C PRO A 247 -23.54 9.13 -42.39
N ALA A 248 -24.02 7.91 -42.64
CA ALA A 248 -24.48 6.97 -41.62
C ALA A 248 -23.34 6.11 -41.04
N ALA A 249 -22.17 6.09 -41.66
CA ALA A 249 -21.01 5.36 -41.16
C ALA A 249 -20.63 5.84 -39.75
N ASN A 250 -20.37 4.89 -38.85
CA ASN A 250 -20.01 5.13 -37.46
C ASN A 250 -18.73 4.39 -37.10
N PHE A 251 -17.76 5.07 -36.47
CA PHE A 251 -16.41 4.54 -36.27
C PHE A 251 -16.39 3.27 -35.44
N TYR A 252 -17.20 3.21 -34.38
CA TYR A 252 -17.28 2.04 -33.52
C TYR A 252 -17.75 0.81 -34.31
N THR A 253 -18.88 0.95 -35.01
CA THR A 253 -19.49 -0.17 -35.76
C THR A 253 -18.73 -0.55 -37.03
N SER A 254 -18.27 0.42 -37.83
CA SER A 254 -17.69 0.17 -39.16
C SER A 254 -16.20 -0.16 -39.12
N ARG A 255 -15.48 0.25 -38.07
CA ARG A 255 -14.04 0.03 -37.93
C ARG A 255 -13.69 -0.77 -36.67
N LEU A 256 -14.10 -0.31 -35.48
CA LEU A 256 -13.65 -0.93 -34.23
C LEU A 256 -14.22 -2.33 -34.00
N LYS A 257 -15.52 -2.58 -34.23
CA LYS A 257 -16.10 -3.95 -34.13
C LYS A 257 -15.39 -4.92 -35.09
N LEU A 258 -15.12 -4.49 -36.32
CA LEU A 258 -14.40 -5.28 -37.31
C LEU A 258 -12.96 -5.59 -36.86
N LEU A 259 -12.27 -4.58 -36.34
CA LEU A 259 -10.91 -4.72 -35.80
C LEU A 259 -10.87 -5.68 -34.61
N PHE A 260 -11.74 -5.50 -33.62
CA PHE A 260 -11.77 -6.30 -32.41
C PHE A 260 -12.16 -7.75 -32.70
N PHE A 261 -13.34 -7.96 -33.27
CA PHE A 261 -13.98 -9.27 -33.27
C PHE A 261 -13.64 -10.10 -34.52
N THR A 262 -13.19 -9.45 -35.60
CA THR A 262 -12.77 -10.15 -36.83
C THR A 262 -11.25 -10.13 -36.97
N GLY A 263 -10.63 -8.95 -37.01
CA GLY A 263 -9.19 -8.83 -37.25
C GLY A 263 -8.31 -9.47 -36.16
N LEU A 264 -8.48 -9.06 -34.91
CA LEU A 264 -7.62 -9.49 -33.80
C LEU A 264 -8.03 -10.85 -33.20
N ASN A 265 -9.26 -11.32 -33.49
CA ASN A 265 -9.86 -12.50 -32.86
C ASN A 265 -10.17 -13.67 -33.82
N THR A 266 -10.05 -13.51 -35.14
CA THR A 266 -10.25 -14.63 -36.08
C THR A 266 -8.92 -15.07 -36.72
N PRO A 267 -8.54 -16.35 -36.65
CA PRO A 267 -7.35 -16.83 -37.35
C PRO A 267 -7.55 -16.76 -38.87
N ASN A 268 -6.50 -16.37 -39.60
CA ASN A 268 -6.48 -16.40 -41.06
C ASN A 268 -6.37 -17.85 -41.57
N GLU A 269 -7.48 -18.58 -41.65
CA GLU A 269 -7.50 -19.87 -42.36
C GLU A 269 -7.47 -19.62 -43.88
N VAL A 270 -6.61 -20.35 -44.60
CA VAL A 270 -6.41 -20.14 -46.04
C VAL A 270 -7.44 -20.95 -46.84
N ASN A 271 -8.60 -20.35 -47.12
CA ASN A 271 -9.51 -20.81 -48.19
C ASN A 271 -9.72 -19.72 -49.25
N VAL A 272 -10.11 -20.10 -50.48
CA VAL A 272 -10.29 -19.18 -51.62
C VAL A 272 -11.35 -18.09 -51.34
N VAL A 273 -12.34 -18.37 -50.49
CA VAL A 273 -13.36 -17.41 -50.03
C VAL A 273 -12.76 -16.40 -49.03
N ASP A 274 -11.79 -16.82 -48.22
CA ASP A 274 -11.12 -15.97 -47.23
C ASP A 274 -10.12 -15.00 -47.87
N ILE A 275 -9.61 -15.27 -49.08
CA ILE A 275 -8.75 -14.34 -49.82
C ILE A 275 -9.51 -13.05 -50.20
N GLN A 276 -10.75 -13.18 -50.68
CA GLN A 276 -11.60 -12.02 -50.98
C GLN A 276 -12.00 -11.28 -49.70
N ARG A 277 -12.32 -12.03 -48.63
CA ARG A 277 -12.64 -11.47 -47.32
C ARG A 277 -11.47 -10.69 -46.72
N ASN A 278 -10.24 -11.23 -46.83
CA ASN A 278 -9.01 -10.59 -46.38
C ASN A 278 -8.67 -9.33 -47.17
N HIS A 279 -9.02 -9.26 -48.46
CA HIS A 279 -8.84 -8.04 -49.25
C HIS A 279 -9.77 -6.91 -48.77
N VAL A 280 -11.06 -7.23 -48.53
CA VAL A 280 -12.05 -6.26 -48.02
C VAL A 280 -11.76 -5.85 -46.57
N LEU A 281 -11.31 -6.80 -45.74
CA LEU A 281 -10.84 -6.53 -44.38
C LEU A 281 -9.60 -5.62 -44.38
N ALA A 282 -8.60 -5.91 -45.22
CA ALA A 282 -7.40 -5.08 -45.34
C ALA A 282 -7.72 -3.65 -45.81
N GLU A 283 -8.71 -3.47 -46.69
CA GLU A 283 -9.19 -2.14 -47.07
C GLU A 283 -9.86 -1.39 -45.89
N ARG A 284 -10.55 -2.10 -44.99
CA ARG A 284 -11.28 -1.49 -43.88
C ARG A 284 -10.48 -1.32 -42.59
N ILE A 285 -9.56 -2.22 -42.27
CA ILE A 285 -8.80 -2.19 -41.01
C ILE A 285 -7.30 -2.35 -41.21
N GLY A 286 -6.81 -2.46 -42.45
CA GLY A 286 -5.38 -2.64 -42.71
C GLY A 286 -4.90 -4.04 -42.35
N HIS A 287 -3.57 -4.17 -42.21
CA HIS A 287 -2.96 -5.43 -41.80
C HIS A 287 -2.88 -5.49 -40.27
N VAL A 288 -3.51 -6.50 -39.68
CA VAL A 288 -3.56 -6.73 -38.23
C VAL A 288 -3.25 -8.18 -37.91
N PRO A 289 -2.51 -8.47 -36.84
CA PRO A 289 -2.19 -9.83 -36.44
C PRO A 289 -3.37 -10.49 -35.70
N TYR A 290 -3.42 -11.82 -35.72
CA TYR A 290 -4.32 -12.57 -34.84
C TYR A 290 -3.70 -12.70 -33.44
N LEU A 291 -4.42 -12.26 -32.41
CA LEU A 291 -3.90 -12.23 -31.03
C LEU A 291 -4.64 -13.14 -30.05
N ASN A 292 -5.59 -13.95 -30.54
CA ASN A 292 -6.45 -14.82 -29.73
C ASN A 292 -7.46 -14.07 -28.84
N GLY A 293 -8.62 -14.68 -28.62
CA GLY A 293 -9.86 -14.00 -28.28
C GLY A 293 -10.03 -13.41 -26.89
N GLY A 294 -9.03 -13.35 -26.03
CA GLY A 294 -9.20 -12.85 -24.65
C GLY A 294 -9.92 -11.50 -24.51
N LEU A 295 -9.19 -10.38 -24.63
CA LEU A 295 -9.78 -9.02 -24.52
C LEU A 295 -10.77 -8.71 -25.67
N PHE A 296 -10.60 -9.39 -26.80
CA PHE A 296 -11.31 -9.15 -28.04
C PHE A 296 -12.41 -10.18 -28.32
N GLU A 297 -12.83 -10.92 -27.29
CA GLU A 297 -13.98 -11.81 -27.35
C GLU A 297 -15.24 -10.96 -27.49
N GLU A 298 -16.10 -11.38 -28.42
CA GLU A 298 -17.38 -10.71 -28.66
C GLU A 298 -18.40 -11.19 -27.62
N GLU A 299 -18.80 -10.29 -26.72
CA GLU A 299 -19.78 -10.57 -25.68
C GLU A 299 -21.22 -10.22 -26.12
N ALA A 300 -22.20 -10.50 -25.27
CA ALA A 300 -23.62 -10.22 -25.54
C ALA A 300 -23.86 -8.74 -25.87
N ASP A 301 -23.29 -7.82 -25.08
CA ASP A 301 -23.41 -6.37 -25.32
C ASP A 301 -22.75 -5.98 -26.65
N ASP A 302 -21.63 -6.61 -27.03
CA ASP A 302 -20.95 -6.29 -28.28
C ASP A 302 -21.80 -6.66 -29.51
N ARG A 303 -22.72 -7.63 -29.38
CA ARG A 303 -23.66 -8.05 -30.42
C ARG A 303 -24.96 -7.23 -30.46
N ASP A 304 -25.19 -6.38 -29.47
CA ASP A 304 -26.41 -5.59 -29.39
C ASP A 304 -26.31 -4.33 -30.28
N ASP A 305 -27.00 -4.37 -31.42
CA ASP A 305 -27.07 -3.25 -32.36
C ASP A 305 -27.87 -2.04 -31.82
N ALA A 306 -28.58 -2.19 -30.70
CA ALA A 306 -29.21 -1.06 -30.01
C ALA A 306 -28.18 -0.15 -29.32
N ILE A 307 -26.94 -0.62 -29.09
CA ILE A 307 -25.87 0.16 -28.48
C ILE A 307 -25.26 1.09 -29.52
N LEU A 308 -25.47 2.40 -29.31
CA LEU A 308 -25.01 3.45 -30.22
C LEU A 308 -23.98 4.35 -29.53
N LEU A 309 -22.81 4.48 -30.15
CA LEU A 309 -21.71 5.32 -29.68
C LEU A 309 -21.38 6.41 -30.71
N PRO A 310 -21.74 7.68 -30.47
CA PRO A 310 -21.48 8.77 -31.41
C PRO A 310 -19.99 9.05 -31.63
N ASP A 311 -19.58 9.26 -32.88
CA ASP A 311 -18.20 9.60 -33.26
C ASP A 311 -17.65 10.83 -32.51
N ALA A 312 -18.49 11.86 -32.29
CA ALA A 312 -18.10 13.07 -31.56
C ALA A 312 -17.62 12.78 -30.12
N ALA A 313 -18.08 11.69 -29.51
CA ALA A 313 -17.62 11.26 -28.20
C ALA A 313 -16.22 10.62 -28.24
N LEU A 314 -15.86 9.96 -29.34
CA LEU A 314 -14.57 9.30 -29.50
C LEU A 314 -13.48 10.21 -30.09
N ALA A 315 -13.85 11.28 -30.77
CA ALA A 315 -12.91 12.12 -31.52
C ALA A 315 -11.70 12.57 -30.68
N GLU A 316 -11.92 13.10 -29.48
CA GLU A 316 -10.83 13.55 -28.60
C GLU A 316 -9.99 12.40 -28.05
N THR A 317 -10.62 11.28 -27.70
CA THR A 317 -9.95 10.06 -27.26
C THR A 317 -8.95 9.56 -28.30
N ILE A 318 -9.36 9.54 -29.57
CA ILE A 318 -8.56 9.00 -30.67
C ILE A 318 -7.54 10.02 -31.21
N THR A 319 -7.85 11.32 -31.22
CA THR A 319 -6.98 12.32 -31.85
C THR A 319 -5.99 12.96 -30.89
N ASP A 320 -6.34 13.08 -29.61
CA ASP A 320 -5.53 13.78 -28.60
C ASP A 320 -5.10 12.87 -27.44
N LEU A 321 -6.02 12.20 -26.72
CA LEU A 321 -5.67 11.45 -25.49
C LEU A 321 -4.51 10.48 -25.69
N PHE A 322 -4.59 9.56 -26.65
CA PHE A 322 -3.58 8.51 -26.84
C PHE A 322 -2.30 8.99 -27.54
N TYR A 323 -2.32 10.20 -28.10
CA TYR A 323 -1.22 10.72 -28.89
C TYR A 323 -0.56 11.95 -28.26
N ARG A 324 -1.13 12.51 -27.19
CA ARG A 324 -0.51 13.58 -26.41
C ARG A 324 0.67 13.06 -25.58
N PHE A 325 0.56 11.83 -25.10
CA PHE A 325 1.52 11.19 -24.20
C PHE A 325 2.35 10.15 -24.94
N ASN A 326 3.58 9.94 -24.49
CA ASN A 326 4.37 8.82 -24.94
C ASN A 326 3.90 7.56 -24.23
N PHE A 327 3.77 6.47 -24.99
CA PHE A 327 3.45 5.15 -24.48
C PHE A 327 4.68 4.27 -24.58
N THR A 328 4.97 3.53 -23.52
CA THR A 328 6.00 2.49 -23.52
C THR A 328 5.33 1.15 -23.26
N VAL A 329 5.70 0.14 -24.02
CA VAL A 329 5.22 -1.23 -23.81
C VAL A 329 5.89 -1.90 -22.62
N SER A 330 7.07 -1.42 -22.22
CA SER A 330 7.84 -1.98 -21.13
C SER A 330 7.42 -1.36 -19.79
N GLU A 331 7.13 -2.19 -18.79
CA GLU A 331 6.96 -1.67 -17.43
C GLU A 331 8.31 -1.23 -16.86
N SER A 332 8.32 -0.02 -16.29
CA SER A 332 9.50 0.54 -15.65
C SER A 332 9.85 -0.23 -14.36
N THR A 333 11.14 -0.38 -14.08
CA THR A 333 11.62 -1.02 -12.83
C THR A 333 11.95 0.07 -11.78
N PRO A 334 12.18 -0.27 -10.50
CA PRO A 334 12.58 0.73 -9.49
C PRO A 334 13.83 1.54 -9.83
N PHE A 335 14.70 1.03 -10.71
CA PHE A 335 16.00 1.62 -11.03
C PHE A 335 16.14 2.03 -12.51
N ASP A 336 15.14 1.73 -13.33
CA ASP A 336 15.07 2.21 -14.70
C ASP A 336 13.64 2.64 -14.99
N ILE A 337 13.45 3.94 -15.07
CA ILE A 337 12.16 4.59 -15.11
C ILE A 337 12.05 5.35 -16.43
N GLU A 338 11.14 4.92 -17.27
CA GLU A 338 10.78 5.63 -18.48
C GLU A 338 9.64 6.61 -18.18
N VAL A 339 9.83 7.88 -18.53
CA VAL A 339 8.85 8.96 -18.32
C VAL A 339 7.84 8.93 -19.47
N ALA A 340 7.04 7.87 -19.47
CA ALA A 340 6.01 7.55 -20.45
C ALA A 340 4.84 6.85 -19.75
N VAL A 341 3.70 6.74 -20.42
CA VAL A 341 2.58 5.91 -19.97
C VAL A 341 2.95 4.45 -20.17
N ASP A 342 3.14 3.74 -19.07
CA ASP A 342 3.47 2.31 -19.06
C ASP A 342 2.24 1.45 -18.66
N PRO A 343 2.29 0.12 -18.87
CA PRO A 343 1.16 -0.76 -18.53
C PRO A 343 0.79 -0.76 -17.06
N GLU A 344 1.72 -0.45 -16.15
CA GLU A 344 1.42 -0.36 -14.72
C GLU A 344 0.51 0.81 -14.41
N MET A 345 0.65 1.93 -15.13
CA MET A 345 -0.25 3.07 -14.96
C MET A 345 -1.71 2.67 -15.15
N LEU A 346 -2.03 1.64 -15.95
CA LEU A 346 -3.39 1.11 -16.09
C LEU A 346 -3.99 0.70 -14.74
N GLY A 347 -3.18 0.10 -13.87
CA GLY A 347 -3.59 -0.26 -12.51
C GLY A 347 -3.91 0.96 -11.66
N LYS A 348 -3.11 2.04 -11.79
CA LYS A 348 -3.35 3.31 -11.11
C LYS A 348 -4.55 4.08 -11.70
N VAL A 349 -4.69 4.13 -13.03
CA VAL A 349 -5.86 4.69 -13.78
C VAL A 349 -7.12 4.10 -13.16
N PHE A 350 -7.17 2.78 -13.12
CA PHE A 350 -8.32 2.02 -12.64
C PHE A 350 -8.75 2.43 -11.24
N GLU A 351 -7.81 2.40 -10.29
CA GLU A 351 -8.09 2.63 -8.88
C GLU A 351 -8.68 4.03 -8.63
N GLU A 352 -8.14 5.05 -9.30
CA GLU A 352 -8.60 6.44 -9.18
C GLU A 352 -9.94 6.69 -9.90
N LEU A 353 -10.19 6.03 -11.03
CA LEU A 353 -11.33 6.32 -11.90
C LEU A 353 -12.60 5.54 -11.59
N VAL A 354 -12.48 4.27 -11.24
CA VAL A 354 -13.63 3.35 -11.26
C VAL A 354 -14.17 3.11 -9.87
N THR A 355 -13.29 3.08 -8.87
CA THR A 355 -13.62 2.42 -7.61
C THR A 355 -13.85 3.36 -6.41
N GLY A 356 -13.60 4.68 -6.54
CA GLY A 356 -13.87 5.65 -5.46
C GLY A 356 -13.28 5.26 -4.08
N ARG A 357 -12.09 4.62 -4.04
CA ARG A 357 -11.65 3.73 -2.93
C ARG A 357 -11.19 4.39 -1.63
N HIS A 358 -11.61 5.59 -1.29
CA HIS A 358 -11.61 5.89 0.15
C HIS A 358 -12.59 4.95 0.89
N GLU A 359 -13.59 4.38 0.21
CA GLU A 359 -14.62 3.53 0.81
C GLU A 359 -14.36 2.01 0.70
N SER A 360 -13.70 1.51 -0.36
CA SER A 360 -13.45 0.05 -0.56
C SER A 360 -12.11 -0.47 -0.04
N GLY A 361 -11.19 0.42 0.37
CA GLY A 361 -9.99 0.04 1.12
C GLY A 361 -8.87 -0.66 0.35
N SER A 362 -8.89 -0.68 -0.99
CA SER A 362 -7.77 -1.22 -1.80
C SER A 362 -6.78 -0.11 -2.16
N TYR A 363 -5.48 -0.41 -2.04
CA TYR A 363 -4.39 0.55 -2.29
C TYR A 363 -3.30 -0.03 -3.20
N TYR A 364 -2.82 0.75 -4.16
CA TYR A 364 -1.66 0.38 -4.97
C TYR A 364 -0.36 0.26 -4.15
N THR A 365 0.34 -0.87 -4.25
CA THR A 365 1.62 -1.07 -3.55
C THR A 365 2.80 -0.54 -4.37
N PRO A 366 3.66 0.33 -3.81
CA PRO A 366 4.86 0.83 -4.51
C PRO A 366 5.80 -0.28 -5.02
N ARG A 367 6.37 -0.11 -6.22
CA ARG A 367 7.28 -1.09 -6.86
C ARG A 367 8.40 -1.62 -5.96
N PRO A 368 9.13 -0.79 -5.19
CA PRO A 368 10.21 -1.30 -4.34
C PRO A 368 9.69 -2.28 -3.28
N ILE A 369 8.49 -2.04 -2.75
CA ILE A 369 7.85 -2.91 -1.76
C ILE A 369 7.37 -4.20 -2.43
N VAL A 370 6.75 -4.12 -3.61
CA VAL A 370 6.33 -5.31 -4.38
C VAL A 370 7.52 -6.22 -4.68
N ALA A 371 8.61 -5.66 -5.22
CA ALA A 371 9.82 -6.40 -5.54
C ALA A 371 10.44 -7.03 -4.28
N PHE A 372 10.53 -6.27 -3.18
CA PHE A 372 11.01 -6.76 -1.90
C PHE A 372 10.19 -7.96 -1.39
N MET A 373 8.87 -7.85 -1.32
CA MET A 373 8.01 -8.93 -0.83
C MET A 373 8.11 -10.19 -1.70
N CYS A 374 8.17 -10.04 -3.03
CA CYS A 374 8.36 -11.18 -3.94
C CYS A 374 9.72 -11.85 -3.72
N ARG A 375 10.80 -11.07 -3.56
CA ARG A 375 12.15 -11.58 -3.27
C ARG A 375 12.21 -12.35 -1.97
N GLU A 376 11.63 -11.81 -0.90
CA GLU A 376 11.64 -12.50 0.40
C GLU A 376 10.83 -13.79 0.39
N GLY A 377 9.69 -13.80 -0.32
CA GLY A 377 8.95 -15.04 -0.58
C GLY A 377 9.80 -16.08 -1.32
N LEU A 378 10.50 -15.67 -2.38
CA LEU A 378 11.40 -16.55 -3.13
C LEU A 378 12.61 -17.03 -2.30
N LYS A 379 13.22 -16.17 -1.48
CA LYS A 379 14.32 -16.57 -0.58
C LYS A 379 13.87 -17.67 0.38
N GLY A 380 12.72 -17.49 1.03
CA GLY A 380 12.19 -18.49 1.97
C GLY A 380 11.88 -19.82 1.29
N TYR A 381 11.23 -19.77 0.13
CA TYR A 381 10.96 -20.97 -0.70
C TYR A 381 12.27 -21.67 -1.12
N LEU A 382 13.23 -20.95 -1.70
CA LEU A 382 14.49 -21.51 -2.15
C LEU A 382 15.32 -22.11 -1.01
N GLN A 383 15.40 -21.44 0.14
CA GLN A 383 16.12 -21.96 1.31
C GLN A 383 15.56 -23.30 1.80
N ARG A 384 14.23 -23.48 1.71
CA ARG A 384 13.57 -24.73 2.11
C ARG A 384 13.79 -25.85 1.10
N HIS A 385 13.68 -25.55 -0.20
CA HIS A 385 13.78 -26.55 -1.26
C HIS A 385 15.23 -26.86 -1.69
N LEU A 386 16.18 -26.00 -1.33
CA LEU A 386 17.61 -26.16 -1.63
C LEU A 386 18.45 -26.07 -0.34
N PRO A 387 18.25 -26.97 0.64
CA PRO A 387 18.96 -26.91 1.94
C PRO A 387 20.48 -27.10 1.82
N HIS A 388 20.95 -27.61 0.69
CA HIS A 388 22.38 -27.78 0.39
C HIS A 388 23.06 -26.51 -0.12
N GLU A 389 22.29 -25.51 -0.56
CA GLU A 389 22.82 -24.22 -0.99
C GLU A 389 23.04 -23.30 0.22
N PRO A 390 24.17 -22.56 0.29
CA PRO A 390 24.38 -21.60 1.37
C PRO A 390 23.30 -20.51 1.37
N PRO A 391 22.66 -20.18 2.51
CA PRO A 391 21.64 -19.13 2.56
C PRO A 391 22.12 -17.77 2.03
N ALA A 392 23.39 -17.43 2.26
CA ALA A 392 24.00 -16.22 1.72
C ALA A 392 24.15 -16.23 0.19
N ALA A 393 24.39 -17.40 -0.41
CA ALA A 393 24.46 -17.54 -1.87
C ALA A 393 23.08 -17.40 -2.51
N LEU A 394 22.03 -17.96 -1.90
CA LEU A 394 20.65 -17.77 -2.34
C LEU A 394 20.21 -16.30 -2.19
N ALA A 395 20.57 -15.64 -1.10
CA ALA A 395 20.31 -14.21 -0.93
C ALA A 395 21.04 -13.36 -1.99
N ALA A 396 22.33 -13.63 -2.25
CA ALA A 396 23.09 -12.92 -3.29
C ALA A 396 22.49 -13.14 -4.70
N LEU A 397 22.01 -14.34 -5.00
CA LEU A 397 21.28 -14.59 -6.24
C LEU A 397 19.99 -13.75 -6.32
N VAL A 398 19.17 -13.76 -5.27
CA VAL A 398 17.87 -13.09 -5.26
C VAL A 398 17.96 -11.57 -5.13
N ASP A 399 19.01 -11.02 -4.54
CA ASP A 399 19.16 -9.57 -4.38
C ASP A 399 20.05 -8.95 -5.46
N GLN A 400 21.14 -9.63 -5.81
CA GLN A 400 22.23 -9.10 -6.63
C GLN A 400 22.35 -9.80 -7.99
N ARG A 401 21.54 -10.84 -8.24
CA ARG A 401 21.60 -11.68 -9.44
C ARG A 401 22.94 -12.43 -9.57
N GLU A 402 23.65 -12.66 -8.47
CA GLU A 402 24.94 -13.36 -8.48
C GLU A 402 24.78 -14.87 -8.26
N ALA A 403 25.07 -15.65 -9.30
CA ALA A 403 24.93 -17.10 -9.31
C ALA A 403 26.27 -17.85 -9.10
N LYS A 404 27.39 -17.15 -8.88
CA LYS A 404 28.75 -17.74 -8.88
C LYS A 404 29.00 -18.73 -7.75
N HIS A 405 28.34 -18.55 -6.61
CA HIS A 405 28.55 -19.36 -5.41
C HIS A 405 27.56 -20.51 -5.25
N LEU A 406 26.67 -20.71 -6.24
CA LEU A 406 25.75 -21.83 -6.29
C LEU A 406 26.46 -23.13 -6.63
N ARG A 407 26.00 -24.23 -6.02
CA ARG A 407 26.53 -25.58 -6.18
C ARG A 407 25.82 -26.34 -7.29
N ASP A 408 24.49 -26.23 -7.38
CA ASP A 408 23.63 -27.00 -8.30
C ASP A 408 22.64 -26.07 -9.05
N PRO A 409 23.06 -25.47 -10.17
CA PRO A 409 22.21 -24.57 -10.94
C PRO A 409 21.06 -25.29 -11.67
N GLU A 410 21.19 -26.58 -12.01
CA GLU A 410 20.12 -27.36 -12.62
C GLU A 410 18.97 -27.63 -11.64
N LEU A 411 19.27 -28.07 -10.42
CA LEU A 411 18.26 -28.27 -9.38
C LEU A 411 17.58 -26.95 -9.02
N LEU A 412 18.33 -25.85 -8.96
CA LEU A 412 17.77 -24.52 -8.77
C LEU A 412 16.80 -24.15 -9.90
N LEU A 413 17.16 -24.37 -11.17
CA LEU A 413 16.24 -24.12 -12.28
C LEU A 413 14.98 -24.96 -12.17
N ALA A 414 15.10 -26.26 -11.88
CA ALA A 414 13.96 -27.15 -11.69
C ALA A 414 13.04 -26.67 -10.54
N THR A 415 13.64 -26.13 -9.48
CA THR A 415 12.94 -25.56 -8.32
C THR A 415 12.20 -24.26 -8.69
N LEU A 416 12.83 -23.37 -9.46
CA LEU A 416 12.22 -22.15 -9.98
C LEU A 416 11.08 -22.43 -10.97
N LYS A 417 11.17 -23.49 -11.78
CA LYS A 417 10.09 -23.88 -12.70
C LYS A 417 8.85 -24.44 -11.97
N ARG A 418 8.97 -24.84 -10.71
CA ARG A 418 7.90 -25.49 -9.93
C ARG A 418 7.17 -24.60 -8.92
N VAL A 419 7.76 -23.48 -8.50
CA VAL A 419 7.19 -22.63 -7.44
C VAL A 419 5.80 -22.11 -7.82
N ARG A 420 4.81 -22.20 -6.94
CA ARG A 420 3.46 -21.65 -7.18
C ARG A 420 3.17 -20.50 -6.23
N ALA A 421 3.07 -19.29 -6.78
CA ALA A 421 2.77 -18.07 -6.05
C ALA A 421 1.35 -17.59 -6.35
N CYS A 422 0.60 -17.24 -5.30
CA CYS A 422 -0.77 -16.73 -5.39
C CYS A 422 -0.92 -15.36 -4.77
N ASP A 423 -1.69 -14.49 -5.43
CA ASP A 423 -2.26 -13.29 -4.83
C ASP A 423 -3.80 -13.44 -4.74
N PRO A 424 -4.38 -13.67 -3.54
CA PRO A 424 -5.82 -13.86 -3.35
C PRO A 424 -6.64 -12.55 -3.42
N ALA A 425 -6.00 -11.39 -3.60
CA ALA A 425 -6.66 -10.11 -3.81
C ALA A 425 -5.84 -9.29 -4.82
N CYS A 426 -5.68 -9.86 -6.02
CA CYS A 426 -4.60 -9.46 -6.93
C CYS A 426 -4.72 -8.06 -7.50
N GLY A 427 -5.89 -7.44 -7.41
CA GLY A 427 -6.15 -6.13 -8.00
C GLY A 427 -5.74 -6.10 -9.46
N SER A 428 -5.04 -5.04 -9.84
CA SER A 428 -4.48 -4.87 -11.19
C SER A 428 -3.24 -5.74 -11.48
N GLY A 429 -2.91 -6.70 -10.62
CA GLY A 429 -1.85 -7.70 -10.85
C GLY A 429 -0.44 -7.26 -10.45
N ALA A 430 -0.28 -6.30 -9.54
CA ALA A 430 1.04 -5.79 -9.14
C ALA A 430 1.99 -6.89 -8.63
N TYR A 431 1.53 -7.77 -7.74
CA TYR A 431 2.34 -8.88 -7.24
C TYR A 431 2.50 -10.03 -8.24
N LEU A 432 1.51 -10.24 -9.13
CA LEU A 432 1.62 -11.22 -10.22
C LEU A 432 2.80 -10.85 -11.14
N LEU A 433 2.88 -9.57 -11.52
CA LEU A 433 3.96 -9.04 -12.35
C LEU A 433 5.27 -8.89 -11.60
N GLY A 434 5.23 -8.50 -10.32
CA GLY A 434 6.41 -8.50 -9.46
C GLY A 434 7.06 -9.89 -9.40
N MET A 435 6.26 -10.93 -9.17
CA MET A 435 6.74 -12.31 -9.15
C MET A 435 7.25 -12.77 -10.51
N LEU A 436 6.55 -12.43 -11.61
CA LEU A 436 7.00 -12.69 -12.98
C LEU A 436 8.40 -12.11 -13.24
N GLN A 437 8.59 -10.83 -12.90
CA GLN A 437 9.85 -10.12 -13.12
C GLN A 437 11.00 -10.72 -12.30
N GLU A 438 10.75 -11.06 -11.03
CA GLU A 438 11.76 -11.65 -10.16
C GLU A 438 12.15 -13.07 -10.64
N LEU A 439 11.20 -13.93 -10.99
CA LEU A 439 11.47 -15.27 -11.55
C LEU A 439 12.22 -15.19 -12.89
N LEU A 440 11.80 -14.28 -13.77
CA LEU A 440 12.47 -14.09 -15.06
C LEU A 440 13.92 -13.65 -14.88
N ALA A 441 14.17 -12.71 -13.95
CA ALA A 441 15.51 -12.20 -13.71
C ALA A 441 16.43 -13.27 -13.10
N LEU A 442 15.89 -14.13 -12.22
CA LEU A 442 16.61 -15.28 -11.67
C LEU A 442 16.99 -16.28 -12.76
N ARG A 443 16.02 -16.72 -13.57
CA ARG A 443 16.25 -17.67 -14.67
C ARG A 443 17.21 -17.12 -15.72
N SER A 444 17.08 -15.83 -16.05
CA SER A 444 17.98 -15.15 -17.01
C SER A 444 19.40 -15.00 -16.47
N SER A 445 19.56 -14.82 -15.15
CA SER A 445 20.89 -14.84 -14.53
C SER A 445 21.55 -16.22 -14.63
N LEU A 446 20.79 -17.30 -14.42
CA LEU A 446 21.30 -18.67 -14.60
C LEU A 446 21.77 -18.93 -16.03
N PHE A 447 21.03 -18.44 -17.03
CA PHE A 447 21.45 -18.54 -18.42
C PHE A 447 22.74 -17.74 -18.70
N THR A 448 22.79 -16.48 -18.26
CA THR A 448 23.96 -15.62 -18.50
C THR A 448 25.23 -16.11 -17.81
N SER A 449 25.12 -16.62 -16.58
CA SER A 449 26.26 -16.95 -15.73
C SER A 449 26.68 -18.42 -15.77
N ARG A 450 25.73 -19.34 -16.04
CA ARG A 450 25.94 -20.79 -16.01
C ARG A 450 25.52 -21.49 -17.30
N HIS A 451 24.97 -20.77 -18.28
CA HIS A 451 24.45 -21.32 -19.55
C HIS A 451 23.33 -22.36 -19.39
N VAL A 452 22.58 -22.29 -18.29
CA VAL A 452 21.41 -23.16 -18.01
C VAL A 452 20.12 -22.42 -18.42
N ASP A 453 19.08 -23.11 -18.87
CA ASP A 453 17.80 -22.53 -19.37
C ASP A 453 17.92 -21.83 -20.74
N ALA A 454 18.48 -22.54 -21.73
CA ALA A 454 18.71 -22.09 -23.11
C ALA A 454 17.43 -21.97 -23.96
N VAL A 455 16.44 -21.24 -23.46
CA VAL A 455 15.18 -20.89 -24.14
C VAL A 455 15.10 -19.37 -24.35
N THR A 456 14.20 -18.90 -25.22
CA THR A 456 14.06 -17.45 -25.45
C THR A 456 13.45 -16.74 -24.23
N THR A 457 13.68 -15.44 -24.07
CA THR A 457 13.04 -14.65 -22.99
C THR A 457 11.52 -14.73 -23.03
N TYR A 458 10.94 -14.71 -24.24
CA TYR A 458 9.52 -14.93 -24.47
C TYR A 458 9.06 -16.29 -23.92
N GLN A 459 9.77 -17.38 -24.26
CA GLN A 459 9.46 -18.73 -23.76
C GLN A 459 9.58 -18.80 -22.23
N ARG A 460 10.61 -18.20 -21.63
CA ARG A 460 10.72 -18.14 -20.16
C ARG A 460 9.55 -17.43 -19.52
N LYS A 461 9.17 -16.23 -20.00
CA LYS A 461 8.01 -15.49 -19.48
C LYS A 461 6.74 -16.31 -19.61
N LEU A 462 6.53 -16.94 -20.78
CA LEU A 462 5.36 -17.77 -21.03
C LEU A 462 5.31 -18.95 -20.04
N GLU A 463 6.40 -19.69 -19.85
CA GLU A 463 6.48 -20.77 -18.86
C GLU A 463 6.20 -20.28 -17.44
N ILE A 464 6.65 -19.07 -17.07
CA ILE A 464 6.42 -18.52 -15.74
C ILE A 464 4.94 -18.19 -15.52
N ILE A 465 4.31 -17.50 -16.47
CA ILE A 465 2.88 -17.17 -16.40
C ILE A 465 2.03 -18.45 -16.35
N GLN A 466 2.45 -19.49 -17.07
CA GLN A 466 1.75 -20.77 -17.12
C GLN A 466 1.82 -21.56 -15.81
N ASN A 467 2.99 -21.64 -15.19
CA ASN A 467 3.24 -22.62 -14.14
C ASN A 467 3.32 -22.00 -12.74
N ASN A 468 3.69 -20.73 -12.64
CA ASN A 468 4.11 -20.15 -11.36
C ASN A 468 3.14 -19.14 -10.76
N ILE A 469 2.28 -18.50 -11.55
CA ILE A 469 1.53 -17.29 -11.11
C ILE A 469 0.03 -17.56 -11.10
N TYR A 470 -0.61 -17.26 -9.96
CA TYR A 470 -2.04 -17.41 -9.73
C TYR A 470 -2.60 -16.14 -9.07
N GLY A 471 -3.80 -15.73 -9.46
CA GLY A 471 -4.45 -14.54 -8.91
C GLY A 471 -5.95 -14.72 -8.78
N VAL A 472 -6.54 -14.10 -7.76
CA VAL A 472 -7.99 -13.99 -7.61
C VAL A 472 -8.34 -12.56 -7.22
N ASP A 473 -9.37 -12.00 -7.83
CA ASP A 473 -9.96 -10.74 -7.36
C ASP A 473 -11.48 -10.77 -7.50
N LEU A 474 -12.18 -10.08 -6.60
CA LEU A 474 -13.63 -9.97 -6.62
C LEU A 474 -14.10 -9.12 -7.80
N ASP A 475 -13.29 -8.13 -8.21
CA ASP A 475 -13.63 -7.21 -9.29
C ASP A 475 -13.21 -7.77 -10.66
N PRO A 476 -14.17 -8.09 -11.55
CA PRO A 476 -13.87 -8.59 -12.89
C PRO A 476 -12.94 -7.66 -13.68
N PHE A 477 -13.01 -6.35 -13.42
CA PHE A 477 -12.16 -5.41 -14.12
C PHE A 477 -10.70 -5.47 -13.64
N ALA A 478 -10.49 -5.60 -12.33
CA ALA A 478 -9.15 -5.73 -11.78
C ALA A 478 -8.44 -6.95 -12.40
N VAL A 479 -9.16 -8.08 -12.49
CA VAL A 479 -8.73 -9.30 -13.17
C VAL A 479 -8.39 -9.03 -14.64
N ASN A 480 -9.25 -8.32 -15.37
CA ASN A 480 -8.98 -7.99 -16.78
C ASN A 480 -7.74 -7.11 -16.97
N ILE A 481 -7.48 -6.15 -16.08
CA ILE A 481 -6.25 -5.35 -16.11
C ILE A 481 -5.02 -6.20 -15.77
N ALA A 482 -5.12 -7.09 -14.79
CA ALA A 482 -4.04 -8.01 -14.46
C ALA A 482 -3.68 -8.90 -15.67
N ARG A 483 -4.69 -9.48 -16.34
CA ARG A 483 -4.51 -10.26 -17.59
C ARG A 483 -3.91 -9.41 -18.70
N LEU A 484 -4.39 -8.17 -18.88
CA LEU A 484 -3.90 -7.23 -19.87
C LEU A 484 -2.40 -6.94 -19.69
N ARG A 485 -1.98 -6.66 -18.46
CA ARG A 485 -0.58 -6.37 -18.16
C ARG A 485 0.31 -7.60 -18.33
N LEU A 486 -0.18 -8.80 -17.98
CA LEU A 486 0.50 -10.07 -18.27
C LEU A 486 0.70 -10.26 -19.79
N TRP A 487 -0.32 -10.01 -20.61
CA TRP A 487 -0.20 -10.08 -22.07
C TRP A 487 0.78 -9.04 -22.63
N LEU A 488 0.69 -7.79 -22.20
CA LEU A 488 1.63 -6.73 -22.61
C LEU A 488 3.07 -7.12 -22.28
N SER A 489 3.30 -7.73 -21.10
CA SER A 489 4.62 -8.21 -20.72
C SER A 489 5.20 -9.28 -21.66
N LEU A 490 4.35 -10.10 -22.31
CA LEU A 490 4.76 -11.08 -23.33
C LEU A 490 5.01 -10.41 -24.68
N VAL A 491 4.10 -9.53 -25.10
CA VAL A 491 4.20 -8.75 -26.34
C VAL A 491 5.51 -7.97 -26.42
N VAL A 492 5.98 -7.44 -25.29
CA VAL A 492 7.26 -6.72 -25.18
C VAL A 492 8.46 -7.55 -25.65
N GLU A 493 8.48 -8.86 -25.37
CA GLU A 493 9.65 -9.71 -25.63
C GLU A 493 9.68 -10.33 -27.03
N TYR A 494 8.62 -10.20 -27.80
CA TYR A 494 8.59 -10.71 -29.16
C TYR A 494 9.16 -9.68 -30.14
N GLU A 495 10.12 -10.10 -30.97
CA GLU A 495 10.83 -9.23 -31.92
C GLU A 495 10.42 -9.43 -33.39
N GLY A 496 9.54 -10.39 -33.69
CA GLY A 496 9.06 -10.66 -35.06
C GLY A 496 7.89 -9.78 -35.49
N ASP A 497 7.65 -9.73 -36.80
CA ASP A 497 6.56 -8.97 -37.42
C ASP A 497 5.19 -9.67 -37.28
N ASP A 498 5.17 -10.99 -37.12
CA ASP A 498 3.96 -11.80 -36.94
C ASP A 498 3.98 -12.46 -35.55
N PRO A 499 3.25 -11.91 -34.56
CA PRO A 499 3.27 -12.41 -33.20
C PRO A 499 2.53 -13.75 -33.04
N PRO A 500 3.01 -14.65 -32.16
CA PRO A 500 2.22 -15.81 -31.77
C PRO A 500 0.94 -15.36 -31.06
N PRO A 501 -0.15 -16.12 -31.17
CA PRO A 501 -1.39 -15.75 -30.49
C PRO A 501 -1.20 -15.77 -28.97
N LEU A 502 -1.88 -14.87 -28.27
CA LEU A 502 -1.68 -14.70 -26.83
C LEU A 502 -2.25 -15.90 -26.06
N PRO A 503 -1.62 -16.31 -24.94
CA PRO A 503 -2.14 -17.40 -24.13
C PRO A 503 -3.49 -17.01 -23.51
N ASN A 504 -4.40 -17.98 -23.36
CA ASN A 504 -5.62 -17.76 -22.60
C ASN A 504 -5.28 -17.78 -21.10
N LEU A 505 -5.54 -16.67 -20.40
CA LEU A 505 -5.21 -16.51 -18.98
C LEU A 505 -6.39 -16.84 -18.04
N ASP A 506 -7.51 -17.31 -18.60
CA ASP A 506 -8.56 -17.97 -17.81
C ASP A 506 -7.93 -19.13 -17.02
N TYR A 507 -8.45 -19.44 -15.83
CA TYR A 507 -7.94 -20.49 -14.94
C TYR A 507 -6.60 -20.21 -14.27
N LYS A 508 -5.98 -19.04 -14.52
CA LYS A 508 -4.80 -18.56 -13.76
C LYS A 508 -5.06 -17.28 -12.99
N VAL A 509 -5.80 -16.34 -13.58
CA VAL A 509 -6.29 -15.16 -12.88
C VAL A 509 -7.81 -15.20 -12.91
N GLU A 510 -8.44 -15.46 -11.77
CA GLU A 510 -9.87 -15.74 -11.64
C GLU A 510 -10.67 -14.59 -11.02
N VAL A 511 -11.91 -14.46 -11.46
CA VAL A 511 -12.89 -13.55 -10.84
C VAL A 511 -13.61 -14.32 -9.74
N GLY A 512 -13.49 -13.87 -8.49
CA GLY A 512 -14.05 -14.63 -7.38
C GLY A 512 -13.94 -13.98 -6.00
N ASP A 513 -14.86 -14.31 -5.10
CA ASP A 513 -14.72 -14.01 -3.68
C ASP A 513 -13.76 -15.03 -3.02
N SER A 514 -12.48 -14.68 -3.06
CA SER A 514 -11.40 -15.47 -2.48
C SER A 514 -11.53 -15.70 -0.97
N LEU A 515 -12.28 -14.83 -0.27
CA LEU A 515 -12.39 -14.82 1.18
C LEU A 515 -13.61 -15.58 1.69
N SER A 516 -14.76 -15.46 1.02
CA SER A 516 -15.99 -16.18 1.41
C SER A 516 -16.09 -17.58 0.79
N ALA A 517 -15.20 -17.94 -0.14
CA ALA A 517 -15.10 -19.29 -0.69
C ALA A 517 -14.88 -20.34 0.42
N PRO A 518 -15.23 -21.62 0.22
CA PRO A 518 -14.95 -22.69 1.18
C PRO A 518 -13.45 -22.85 1.47
N ASP A 519 -13.12 -23.47 2.60
CA ASP A 519 -11.73 -23.80 2.96
C ASP A 519 -11.13 -24.79 1.95
N PRO A 520 -10.04 -24.44 1.22
CA PRO A 520 -9.41 -25.34 0.25
C PRO A 520 -8.84 -26.61 0.85
N SER A 521 -8.48 -26.59 2.14
CA SER A 521 -7.81 -27.70 2.82
C SER A 521 -8.76 -28.86 3.16
N GLY A 522 -10.08 -28.61 3.17
CA GLY A 522 -11.08 -29.55 3.68
C GLY A 522 -11.63 -30.58 2.68
N GLY A 523 -11.30 -30.49 1.39
CA GLY A 523 -12.08 -31.19 0.34
C GLY A 523 -11.39 -32.32 -0.44
N LEU A 524 -10.05 -32.36 -0.51
CA LEU A 524 -9.35 -33.22 -1.47
C LEU A 524 -8.74 -34.48 -0.80
N GLN A 525 -9.58 -35.37 -0.24
CA GLN A 525 -9.13 -36.75 -0.01
C GLN A 525 -9.00 -37.46 -1.36
N THR A 526 -7.80 -37.42 -1.93
CA THR A 526 -7.51 -37.92 -3.26
C THR A 526 -7.08 -39.38 -3.20
N ASP A 527 -8.03 -40.28 -3.45
CA ASP A 527 -7.68 -41.61 -3.96
C ASP A 527 -7.03 -41.49 -5.35
N MET A 528 -6.44 -42.58 -5.85
CA MET A 528 -5.76 -42.59 -7.15
C MET A 528 -6.68 -42.13 -8.31
N PHE A 529 -7.98 -42.38 -8.22
CA PHE A 529 -8.95 -42.02 -9.26
C PHE A 529 -9.22 -40.52 -9.28
N ARG A 530 -9.47 -39.91 -8.11
CA ARG A 530 -9.64 -38.46 -7.96
C ARG A 530 -8.37 -37.72 -8.34
N LYS A 531 -7.19 -38.26 -8.01
CA LYS A 531 -5.90 -37.67 -8.43
C LYS A 531 -5.77 -37.65 -9.95
N GLN A 532 -6.17 -38.71 -10.64
CA GLN A 532 -6.17 -38.73 -12.10
C GLN A 532 -7.12 -37.66 -12.67
N GLN A 533 -8.31 -37.48 -12.10
CA GLN A 533 -9.25 -36.45 -12.56
C GLN A 533 -8.68 -35.02 -12.43
N ILE A 534 -7.92 -34.73 -11.37
CA ILE A 534 -7.24 -33.44 -11.20
C ILE A 534 -6.12 -33.28 -12.24
N VAL A 535 -5.34 -34.34 -12.49
CA VAL A 535 -4.30 -34.33 -13.52
C VAL A 535 -4.93 -34.08 -14.90
N ASP A 536 -6.05 -34.72 -15.21
CA ASP A 536 -6.78 -34.53 -16.46
C ASP A 536 -7.28 -33.07 -16.58
N LEU A 537 -7.82 -32.49 -15.50
CA LEU A 537 -8.20 -31.07 -15.47
C LEU A 537 -6.99 -30.16 -15.74
N PHE A 538 -5.86 -30.44 -15.11
CA PHE A 538 -4.64 -29.66 -15.30
C PHE A 538 -4.15 -29.72 -16.76
N VAL A 539 -4.16 -30.91 -17.37
CA VAL A 539 -3.82 -31.09 -18.79
C VAL A 539 -4.78 -30.32 -19.70
N LEU A 540 -6.09 -30.38 -19.43
CA LEU A 540 -7.09 -29.61 -20.18
C LEU A 540 -6.86 -28.10 -20.06
N LYS A 541 -6.54 -27.60 -18.85
CA LYS A 541 -6.20 -26.18 -18.62
C LYS A 541 -4.92 -25.78 -19.35
N GLU A 542 -3.88 -26.61 -19.36
CA GLU A 542 -2.65 -26.35 -20.14
C GLU A 542 -2.92 -26.31 -21.64
N GLN A 543 -3.71 -27.25 -22.15
CA GLN A 543 -4.13 -27.28 -23.56
C GLN A 543 -4.94 -26.04 -23.92
N TYR A 544 -5.94 -25.69 -23.09
CA TYR A 544 -6.77 -24.50 -23.29
C TYR A 544 -5.91 -23.24 -23.37
N LEU A 545 -4.91 -23.11 -22.50
CA LEU A 545 -4.05 -21.93 -22.45
C LEU A 545 -3.27 -21.69 -23.76
N ARG A 546 -2.95 -22.76 -24.52
CA ARG A 546 -2.24 -22.69 -25.81
C ARG A 546 -3.16 -22.84 -27.03
N THR A 547 -4.45 -23.09 -26.82
CA THR A 547 -5.40 -23.35 -27.91
C THR A 547 -6.06 -22.07 -28.40
N HIS A 548 -6.33 -22.04 -29.70
CA HIS A 548 -6.83 -20.89 -30.44
C HIS A 548 -7.98 -21.30 -31.37
N GLY A 549 -8.75 -20.33 -31.87
CA GLY A 549 -9.85 -20.59 -32.79
C GLY A 549 -11.01 -21.41 -32.21
N SER A 550 -11.71 -22.18 -33.05
CA SER A 550 -12.94 -22.90 -32.70
C SER A 550 -12.74 -24.04 -31.68
N ALA A 551 -11.56 -24.66 -31.65
CA ALA A 551 -11.21 -25.71 -30.68
C ALA A 551 -11.20 -25.21 -29.23
N LYS A 552 -11.01 -23.90 -29.02
CA LYS A 552 -11.03 -23.26 -27.70
C LYS A 552 -12.36 -23.47 -26.97
N LEU A 553 -13.49 -23.38 -27.69
CA LEU A 553 -14.82 -23.52 -27.10
C LEU A 553 -15.06 -24.95 -26.59
N ALA A 554 -14.66 -25.95 -27.38
CA ALA A 554 -14.75 -27.36 -26.98
C ALA A 554 -13.90 -27.66 -25.74
N LEU A 555 -12.68 -27.12 -25.66
CA LEU A 555 -11.85 -27.27 -24.45
C LEU A 555 -12.48 -26.58 -23.23
N ARG A 556 -13.07 -25.40 -23.40
CA ARG A 556 -13.77 -24.70 -22.31
C ARG A 556 -14.91 -25.54 -21.74
N GLU A 557 -15.68 -26.20 -22.61
CA GLU A 557 -16.74 -27.12 -22.20
C GLU A 557 -16.19 -28.36 -21.48
N GLN A 558 -15.06 -28.92 -21.94
CA GLN A 558 -14.38 -30.05 -21.30
C GLN A 558 -13.85 -29.68 -19.91
N VAL A 559 -13.20 -28.51 -19.78
CA VAL A 559 -12.76 -27.97 -18.49
C VAL A 559 -13.95 -27.83 -17.55
N ALA A 560 -15.03 -27.18 -18.00
CA ALA A 560 -16.23 -26.98 -17.18
C ALA A 560 -16.94 -28.31 -16.81
N ALA A 561 -16.88 -29.34 -17.68
CA ALA A 561 -17.40 -30.66 -17.36
C ALA A 561 -16.55 -31.37 -16.29
N GLN A 562 -15.23 -31.23 -16.38
CA GLN A 562 -14.31 -31.80 -15.41
C GLN A 562 -14.38 -31.07 -14.07
N GLU A 563 -14.48 -29.74 -14.06
CA GLU A 563 -14.70 -28.93 -12.85
C GLU A 563 -16.00 -29.33 -12.14
N ARG A 564 -17.10 -29.54 -12.88
CA ARG A 564 -18.35 -30.07 -12.31
C ARG A 564 -18.17 -31.46 -11.69
N THR A 565 -17.35 -32.31 -12.30
CA THR A 565 -17.05 -33.63 -11.77
C THR A 565 -16.28 -33.53 -10.46
N ILE A 566 -15.26 -32.66 -10.40
CA ILE A 566 -14.48 -32.40 -9.19
C ILE A 566 -15.35 -31.79 -8.09
N ALA A 567 -16.14 -30.78 -8.41
CA ALA A 567 -17.05 -30.12 -7.48
C ALA A 567 -18.03 -31.11 -6.82
N ALA A 568 -18.54 -32.09 -7.58
CA ALA A 568 -19.51 -33.07 -7.08
C ALA A 568 -18.98 -33.95 -5.95
N TRP A 569 -17.68 -34.30 -5.96
CA TRP A 569 -17.07 -35.10 -4.89
C TRP A 569 -16.26 -34.27 -3.89
N ALA A 570 -15.82 -33.06 -4.26
CA ALA A 570 -15.20 -32.11 -3.32
C ALA A 570 -16.25 -31.56 -2.34
N HIS A 571 -17.49 -31.37 -2.81
CA HIS A 571 -18.60 -30.84 -2.00
C HIS A 571 -19.85 -31.74 -2.05
N PRO A 572 -19.80 -32.95 -1.45
CA PRO A 572 -20.89 -33.92 -1.53
C PRO A 572 -22.15 -33.50 -0.77
N GLN A 573 -22.05 -32.55 0.16
CA GLN A 573 -23.17 -32.08 0.99
C GLN A 573 -23.80 -30.76 0.50
N GLY A 574 -23.37 -30.22 -0.65
CA GLY A 574 -23.99 -29.04 -1.27
C GLY A 574 -23.03 -28.29 -2.20
N GLY A 575 -23.54 -27.71 -3.29
CA GLY A 575 -22.72 -26.98 -4.26
C GLY A 575 -22.20 -25.64 -3.73
N VAL A 576 -21.02 -25.23 -4.19
CA VAL A 576 -20.44 -23.91 -3.92
C VAL A 576 -20.99 -22.90 -4.93
N GLN A 577 -21.42 -21.73 -4.45
CA GLN A 577 -21.79 -20.62 -5.32
C GLN A 577 -20.57 -19.72 -5.55
N GLY A 578 -20.29 -19.40 -6.80
CA GLY A 578 -19.15 -18.57 -7.18
C GLY A 578 -17.85 -19.37 -7.16
N PHE A 579 -16.76 -18.70 -6.80
CA PHE A 579 -15.41 -19.22 -6.85
C PHE A 579 -15.12 -20.29 -5.78
N ASP A 580 -14.49 -21.39 -6.20
CA ASP A 580 -14.12 -22.51 -5.33
C ASP A 580 -12.64 -22.91 -5.48
N TRP A 581 -11.86 -22.60 -4.44
CA TRP A 581 -10.42 -22.92 -4.43
C TRP A 581 -10.11 -24.40 -4.73
N ALA A 582 -10.94 -25.33 -4.25
CA ALA A 582 -10.69 -26.77 -4.39
C ALA A 582 -10.94 -27.28 -5.81
N VAL A 583 -11.64 -26.51 -6.64
CA VAL A 583 -12.01 -26.88 -8.02
C VAL A 583 -11.19 -26.05 -9.01
N GLU A 584 -11.25 -24.73 -8.92
CA GLU A 584 -10.60 -23.81 -9.86
C GLU A 584 -9.07 -23.94 -9.83
N PHE A 585 -8.48 -24.22 -8.65
CA PHE A 585 -7.05 -24.48 -8.49
C PHE A 585 -6.76 -25.87 -7.91
N ALA A 586 -7.55 -26.86 -8.32
CA ALA A 586 -7.41 -28.25 -7.88
C ALA A 586 -5.97 -28.78 -8.05
N GLU A 587 -5.26 -28.39 -9.11
CA GLU A 587 -3.87 -28.79 -9.35
C GLU A 587 -2.90 -28.33 -8.25
N VAL A 588 -3.22 -27.22 -7.59
CA VAL A 588 -2.41 -26.65 -6.51
C VAL A 588 -2.68 -27.38 -5.21
N PHE A 589 -3.95 -27.61 -4.89
CA PHE A 589 -4.36 -28.22 -3.63
C PHE A 589 -4.18 -29.74 -3.61
N ALA A 590 -4.13 -30.39 -4.78
CA ALA A 590 -3.66 -31.77 -4.89
C ALA A 590 -2.21 -31.96 -4.39
N ASP A 591 -1.40 -30.90 -4.46
CA ASP A 591 -0.01 -30.87 -3.96
C ASP A 591 0.12 -30.15 -2.60
N GLY A 592 -1.00 -29.96 -1.88
CA GLY A 592 -1.02 -29.40 -0.53
C GLY A 592 -1.09 -27.87 -0.44
N GLY A 593 -1.20 -27.15 -1.56
CA GLY A 593 -1.40 -25.70 -1.57
C GLY A 593 -0.27 -24.90 -2.21
N PHE A 594 -0.33 -23.58 -2.10
CA PHE A 594 0.63 -22.66 -2.69
C PHE A 594 1.96 -22.64 -1.93
N ASP A 595 3.06 -22.39 -2.65
CA ASP A 595 4.40 -22.18 -2.08
C ASP A 595 4.54 -20.79 -1.48
N ILE A 596 3.94 -19.79 -2.12
CA ILE A 596 4.01 -18.39 -1.72
C ILE A 596 2.61 -17.79 -1.85
N VAL A 597 2.15 -17.12 -0.80
CA VAL A 597 0.94 -16.29 -0.83
C VAL A 597 1.37 -14.86 -0.50
N VAL A 598 1.26 -13.98 -1.49
CA VAL A 598 1.73 -12.59 -1.43
C VAL A 598 0.60 -11.65 -1.79
N ALA A 599 0.32 -10.65 -0.96
CA ALA A 599 -0.84 -9.78 -1.19
C ALA A 599 -0.74 -8.42 -0.49
N ASN A 600 -1.52 -7.47 -1.02
CA ASN A 600 -2.03 -6.32 -0.27
C ASN A 600 -3.57 -6.48 -0.11
N PRO A 601 -4.05 -7.14 0.96
CA PRO A 601 -5.48 -7.36 1.17
C PRO A 601 -6.27 -6.04 1.32
N PRO A 602 -7.60 -6.03 1.11
CA PRO A 602 -8.42 -4.83 1.27
C PRO A 602 -8.59 -4.36 2.73
N TYR A 603 -8.41 -3.06 2.98
CA TYR A 603 -8.45 -2.43 4.32
C TYR A 603 -9.87 -1.94 4.66
N VAL A 604 -10.84 -2.85 4.69
CA VAL A 604 -12.23 -2.51 4.96
C VAL A 604 -12.53 -2.60 6.46
N ARG A 605 -13.09 -1.51 7.00
CA ARG A 605 -13.43 -1.44 8.43
C ARG A 605 -14.60 -2.34 8.79
N GLN A 606 -14.59 -2.86 10.02
CA GLN A 606 -15.60 -3.78 10.54
C GLN A 606 -17.07 -3.32 10.39
N GLU A 607 -17.33 -2.00 10.36
CA GLU A 607 -18.67 -1.42 10.21
C GLU A 607 -19.28 -1.70 8.82
N LEU A 608 -18.44 -1.84 7.79
CA LEU A 608 -18.85 -2.00 6.40
C LEU A 608 -19.05 -3.48 6.01
N ILE A 609 -18.55 -4.42 6.80
CA ILE A 609 -18.61 -5.87 6.51
C ILE A 609 -19.69 -6.61 7.29
N LYS A 610 -20.70 -5.90 7.84
CA LYS A 610 -21.75 -6.49 8.68
C LYS A 610 -22.46 -7.68 8.03
N ALA A 611 -22.75 -7.60 6.73
CA ALA A 611 -23.41 -8.67 5.99
C ALA A 611 -22.55 -9.94 5.86
N LEU A 612 -21.22 -9.80 5.83
CA LEU A 612 -20.28 -10.92 5.69
C LEU A 612 -19.99 -11.63 7.02
N LYS A 613 -20.27 -11.00 8.17
CA LYS A 613 -19.90 -11.53 9.50
C LYS A 613 -20.36 -12.97 9.77
N PRO A 614 -21.60 -13.40 9.43
CA PRO A 614 -22.01 -14.80 9.61
C PRO A 614 -21.13 -15.78 8.83
N THR A 615 -20.85 -15.48 7.56
CA THR A 615 -19.99 -16.28 6.69
C THR A 615 -18.55 -16.33 7.21
N LEU A 616 -17.98 -15.17 7.56
CA LEU A 616 -16.63 -15.08 8.11
C LEU A 616 -16.48 -15.85 9.43
N LYS A 617 -17.50 -15.83 10.29
CA LYS A 617 -17.50 -16.62 11.54
C LYS A 617 -17.49 -18.11 11.28
N ASN A 618 -18.21 -18.57 10.25
CA ASN A 618 -18.30 -19.98 9.90
C ASN A 618 -16.98 -20.49 9.30
N ILE A 619 -16.37 -19.70 8.41
CA ILE A 619 -15.14 -20.09 7.70
C ILE A 619 -13.90 -19.93 8.58
N TYR A 620 -13.87 -18.91 9.46
CA TYR A 620 -12.68 -18.53 10.24
C TYR A 620 -12.95 -18.44 11.75
N PRO A 621 -13.49 -19.50 12.40
CA PRO A 621 -13.87 -19.44 13.81
C PRO A 621 -12.70 -19.08 14.74
N ASP A 622 -11.49 -19.52 14.38
CA ASP A 622 -10.28 -19.36 15.19
C ASP A 622 -9.77 -17.92 15.27
N VAL A 623 -10.06 -17.09 14.25
CA VAL A 623 -9.66 -15.66 14.23
C VAL A 623 -10.84 -14.70 14.32
N TYR A 624 -12.09 -15.19 14.23
CA TYR A 624 -13.27 -14.34 14.21
C TYR A 624 -13.45 -13.54 15.51
N VAL A 625 -13.56 -12.22 15.34
CA VAL A 625 -13.98 -11.24 16.34
C VAL A 625 -14.90 -10.23 15.64
N GLY A 626 -16.06 -9.93 16.24
CA GLY A 626 -17.07 -9.07 15.59
C GLY A 626 -16.62 -7.63 15.31
N THR A 627 -15.49 -7.19 15.86
CA THR A 627 -14.87 -5.87 15.66
C THR A 627 -13.59 -5.91 14.82
N ALA A 628 -13.23 -7.06 14.24
CA ALA A 628 -12.07 -7.20 13.37
C ALA A 628 -12.34 -6.62 11.97
N ASP A 629 -11.33 -5.96 11.42
CA ASP A 629 -11.32 -5.45 10.04
C ASP A 629 -11.08 -6.59 9.03
N LEU A 630 -11.45 -6.39 7.76
CA LEU A 630 -11.54 -7.46 6.76
C LEU A 630 -10.22 -8.20 6.50
N TYR A 631 -9.09 -7.49 6.48
CA TYR A 631 -7.76 -8.07 6.22
C TYR A 631 -7.34 -9.13 7.25
N ILE A 632 -7.94 -9.17 8.44
CA ILE A 632 -7.66 -10.21 9.46
C ILE A 632 -8.03 -11.60 8.92
N TYR A 633 -9.13 -11.69 8.19
CA TYR A 633 -9.61 -12.95 7.64
C TYR A 633 -8.77 -13.41 6.44
N PHE A 634 -8.14 -12.47 5.73
CA PHE A 634 -7.18 -12.80 4.65
C PHE A 634 -5.92 -13.51 5.19
N TYR A 635 -5.48 -13.22 6.41
CA TYR A 635 -4.39 -13.99 7.03
C TYR A 635 -4.79 -15.46 7.22
N ALA A 636 -5.98 -15.71 7.76
CA ALA A 636 -6.47 -17.07 7.94
C ALA A 636 -6.66 -17.79 6.59
N ARG A 637 -7.22 -17.09 5.59
CA ARG A 637 -7.33 -17.60 4.22
C ARG A 637 -5.97 -17.98 3.64
N ALA A 638 -4.98 -17.10 3.74
CA ALA A 638 -3.64 -17.37 3.22
C ALA A 638 -3.03 -18.62 3.87
N LEU A 639 -3.23 -18.81 5.17
CA LEU A 639 -2.75 -19.99 5.88
C LEU A 639 -3.51 -21.26 5.49
N GLN A 640 -4.81 -21.21 5.20
CA GLN A 640 -5.54 -22.33 4.60
C GLN A 640 -5.02 -22.67 3.19
N SER A 641 -4.66 -21.65 2.40
CA SER A 641 -4.21 -21.82 1.02
C SER A 641 -2.73 -22.22 0.88
N LEU A 642 -1.90 -21.96 1.89
CA LEU A 642 -0.47 -22.30 1.90
C LEU A 642 -0.23 -23.78 2.24
N ARG A 643 0.72 -24.39 1.55
CA ARG A 643 1.29 -25.68 1.97
C ARG A 643 2.17 -25.53 3.20
N ASP A 644 2.49 -26.64 3.86
CA ASP A 644 3.41 -26.65 4.99
C ASP A 644 4.82 -26.17 4.58
N GLY A 645 5.35 -25.21 5.33
CA GLY A 645 6.58 -24.49 5.02
C GLY A 645 6.47 -23.43 3.92
N GLY A 646 5.26 -23.20 3.37
CA GLY A 646 5.00 -22.14 2.40
C GLY A 646 5.14 -20.74 3.00
N MET A 647 5.35 -19.74 2.15
CA MET A 647 5.68 -18.36 2.53
C MET A 647 4.48 -17.43 2.48
N LEU A 648 4.17 -16.79 3.59
CA LEU A 648 3.22 -15.69 3.71
C LEU A 648 3.96 -14.35 3.57
N CYS A 649 3.52 -13.48 2.66
CA CYS A 649 4.13 -12.16 2.43
C CYS A 649 3.04 -11.08 2.28
N PHE A 650 2.63 -10.45 3.39
CA PHE A 650 1.49 -9.53 3.41
C PHE A 650 1.89 -8.11 3.79
N ILE A 651 1.21 -7.13 3.20
CA ILE A 651 1.19 -5.74 3.67
C ILE A 651 -0.22 -5.38 4.17
N THR A 652 -0.35 -5.07 5.47
CA THR A 652 -1.64 -4.75 6.12
C THR A 652 -1.48 -3.66 7.20
N PRO A 653 -2.57 -3.00 7.66
CA PRO A 653 -2.49 -2.02 8.75
C PRO A 653 -1.97 -2.63 10.05
N ASN A 654 -1.10 -1.93 10.77
CA ASN A 654 -0.47 -2.40 12.01
C ASN A 654 -1.41 -2.44 13.24
N LYS A 655 -2.65 -1.93 13.13
CA LYS A 655 -3.57 -1.71 14.26
C LYS A 655 -3.83 -2.98 15.08
N TRP A 656 -3.87 -4.13 14.42
CA TRP A 656 -4.09 -5.43 15.07
C TRP A 656 -2.89 -5.91 15.90
N PHE A 657 -1.73 -5.25 15.83
CA PHE A 657 -0.60 -5.53 16.72
C PHE A 657 -0.95 -5.26 18.18
N ARG A 658 -1.81 -4.27 18.45
CA ARG A 658 -2.16 -3.83 19.81
C ARG A 658 -3.66 -3.92 20.12
N ALA A 659 -4.52 -3.89 19.09
CA ALA A 659 -5.97 -3.94 19.32
C ALA A 659 -6.43 -5.31 19.85
N GLY A 660 -7.44 -5.31 20.73
CA GLY A 660 -8.00 -6.53 21.32
C GLY A 660 -8.56 -7.51 20.28
N TYR A 661 -9.15 -7.01 19.17
CA TYR A 661 -9.64 -7.89 18.10
C TYR A 661 -8.53 -8.70 17.41
N GLY A 662 -7.26 -8.28 17.53
CA GLY A 662 -6.11 -8.94 16.92
C GLY A 662 -5.52 -10.09 17.75
N GLU A 663 -5.98 -10.33 18.99
CA GLU A 663 -5.40 -11.33 19.90
C GLU A 663 -5.39 -12.74 19.30
N LYS A 664 -6.50 -13.15 18.70
CA LYS A 664 -6.63 -14.45 18.04
C LYS A 664 -5.68 -14.58 16.84
N LEU A 665 -5.58 -13.53 16.02
CA LEU A 665 -4.63 -13.51 14.92
C LEU A 665 -3.19 -13.57 15.43
N ARG A 666 -2.82 -12.80 16.46
CA ARG A 666 -1.48 -12.87 17.08
C ARG A 666 -1.17 -14.29 17.57
N THR A 667 -2.14 -14.98 18.16
CA THR A 667 -2.00 -16.39 18.59
C THR A 667 -1.74 -17.32 17.41
N LEU A 668 -2.46 -17.14 16.30
CA LEU A 668 -2.22 -17.91 15.07
C LEU A 668 -0.83 -17.62 14.48
N MET A 669 -0.42 -16.35 14.44
CA MET A 669 0.88 -15.93 13.90
C MET A 669 2.07 -16.44 14.72
N GLN A 670 1.89 -16.73 16.01
CA GLN A 670 2.93 -17.36 16.84
C GLN A 670 3.27 -18.79 16.43
N GLN A 671 2.35 -19.47 15.74
CA GLN A 671 2.56 -20.84 15.26
C GLN A 671 3.39 -20.90 13.98
N LEU A 672 3.64 -19.74 13.35
CA LEU A 672 4.45 -19.58 12.15
C LEU A 672 5.90 -19.23 12.51
N ALA A 673 6.83 -19.38 11.57
CA ALA A 673 8.19 -18.87 11.72
C ALA A 673 8.28 -17.48 11.08
N LEU A 674 8.16 -16.44 11.92
CA LEU A 674 8.26 -15.05 11.50
C LEU A 674 9.71 -14.73 11.10
N ARG A 675 9.87 -14.02 9.99
CA ARG A 675 11.18 -13.65 9.44
C ARG A 675 11.38 -12.15 9.43
N ILE A 676 10.38 -11.41 8.94
CA ILE A 676 10.47 -9.96 8.79
C ILE A 676 9.15 -9.32 9.23
N LEU A 677 9.27 -8.22 9.96
CA LEU A 677 8.20 -7.39 10.45
C LEU A 677 8.61 -5.92 10.31
N ILE A 678 7.98 -5.19 9.38
CA ILE A 678 8.26 -3.78 9.13
C ILE A 678 7.01 -2.99 9.48
N ASP A 679 7.10 -2.01 10.37
CA ASP A 679 6.02 -1.06 10.67
C ASP A 679 6.36 0.31 10.09
N PHE A 680 5.56 0.80 9.15
CA PHE A 680 5.80 2.08 8.50
C PHE A 680 5.33 3.29 9.32
N GLY A 681 4.54 3.08 10.38
CA GLY A 681 4.00 4.17 11.19
C GLY A 681 3.28 5.22 10.34
N ASP A 682 3.68 6.50 10.49
CA ASP A 682 3.13 7.63 9.74
C ASP A 682 3.73 7.81 8.33
N ALA A 683 4.62 6.91 7.87
CA ALA A 683 5.24 7.05 6.55
C ALA A 683 4.18 6.97 5.43
N PRO A 684 4.25 7.85 4.42
CA PRO A 684 3.26 7.92 3.34
C PRO A 684 3.51 6.83 2.29
N VAL A 685 3.35 5.56 2.68
CA VAL A 685 3.41 4.42 1.74
C VAL A 685 2.29 4.50 0.71
N PHE A 686 1.12 4.88 1.18
CA PHE A 686 -0.07 5.13 0.36
C PHE A 686 -0.48 6.60 0.51
N GLN A 687 -1.25 7.13 -0.43
CA GLN A 687 -1.75 8.51 -0.36
C GLN A 687 -2.65 8.77 0.86
N ALA A 688 -3.28 7.72 1.40
CA ALA A 688 -4.10 7.77 2.61
C ALA A 688 -3.33 7.28 3.85
N THR A 689 -3.58 7.90 5.00
CA THR A 689 -3.02 7.47 6.29
C THR A 689 -3.63 6.13 6.73
N THR A 690 -2.85 5.06 6.63
CA THR A 690 -3.32 3.67 6.79
C THR A 690 -2.43 2.82 7.72
N TYR A 691 -1.33 3.40 8.23
CA TYR A 691 -0.38 2.74 9.13
C TYR A 691 0.06 1.33 8.65
N PRO A 692 0.58 1.20 7.42
CA PRO A 692 0.86 -0.11 6.86
C PRO A 692 2.04 -0.80 7.55
N SER A 693 2.04 -2.12 7.48
CA SER A 693 3.10 -2.99 7.98
C SER A 693 3.30 -4.18 7.04
N ILE A 694 4.55 -4.61 6.85
CA ILE A 694 4.88 -5.82 6.09
C ILE A 694 5.19 -6.94 7.06
N ILE A 695 4.61 -8.12 6.83
CA ILE A 695 4.86 -9.35 7.57
C ILE A 695 5.25 -10.44 6.59
N ILE A 696 6.39 -11.07 6.85
CA ILE A 696 6.89 -12.22 6.11
C ILE A 696 7.13 -13.37 7.09
N ALA A 697 6.53 -14.53 6.81
CA ALA A 697 6.59 -15.71 7.66
C ALA A 697 6.55 -17.00 6.83
N SER A 698 7.12 -18.10 7.34
CA SER A 698 6.87 -19.45 6.82
C SER A 698 5.82 -20.19 7.66
N LYS A 699 4.95 -20.97 7.00
CA LYS A 699 3.94 -21.83 7.64
C LYS A 699 4.59 -23.08 8.25
N GLU A 700 5.39 -22.87 9.28
CA GLU A 700 6.07 -23.91 10.06
C GLU A 700 6.34 -23.39 11.46
N SER A 701 6.59 -24.28 12.42
CA SER A 701 6.89 -23.86 13.79
C SER A 701 8.26 -23.18 13.88
N ALA A 702 8.30 -22.02 14.54
CA ALA A 702 9.53 -21.30 14.81
C ALA A 702 10.48 -22.10 15.74
N PRO A 703 11.80 -22.11 15.46
CA PRO A 703 12.80 -22.48 16.45
C PRO A 703 12.72 -21.62 17.72
N ALA A 704 13.14 -22.16 18.86
CA ALA A 704 13.04 -21.48 20.17
C ALA A 704 13.71 -20.09 20.24
N ASN A 705 14.74 -19.86 19.40
CA ASN A 705 15.52 -18.64 19.30
C ASN A 705 15.35 -17.92 17.96
N GLN A 706 14.22 -18.13 17.27
CA GLN A 706 13.91 -17.49 15.99
C GLN A 706 14.05 -15.97 16.10
N GLN A 707 14.94 -15.40 15.28
CA GLN A 707 15.13 -13.97 15.14
C GLN A 707 14.24 -13.43 14.02
N VAL A 708 13.55 -12.33 14.32
CA VAL A 708 12.73 -11.57 13.39
C VAL A 708 13.42 -10.24 13.12
N LEU A 709 13.59 -9.87 11.86
CA LEU A 709 13.96 -8.50 11.49
C LEU A 709 12.75 -7.60 11.78
N ALA A 710 12.78 -6.86 12.89
CA ALA A 710 11.70 -6.03 13.39
C ALA A 710 12.05 -4.54 13.23
N LEU A 711 11.68 -3.95 12.09
CA LEU A 711 12.04 -2.59 11.71
C LEU A 711 10.84 -1.64 11.90
N THR A 712 10.99 -0.64 12.76
CA THR A 712 10.10 0.53 12.75
C THR A 712 10.66 1.58 11.82
N TRP A 713 9.85 2.05 10.86
CA TRP A 713 10.28 3.01 9.87
C TRP A 713 10.63 4.36 10.53
N PRO A 714 11.86 4.89 10.32
CA PRO A 714 12.27 6.12 10.98
C PRO A 714 11.42 7.32 10.53
N SER A 715 10.94 8.10 11.49
CA SER A 715 10.20 9.34 11.21
C SER A 715 11.03 10.29 10.36
N GLY A 716 10.45 10.78 9.26
CA GLY A 716 11.11 11.71 8.34
C GLY A 716 11.99 11.04 7.27
N ARG A 717 12.27 9.73 7.35
CA ARG A 717 13.00 9.02 6.29
C ARG A 717 12.11 8.84 5.06
N PRO A 718 12.53 9.32 3.87
CA PRO A 718 11.74 9.17 2.65
C PRO A 718 11.56 7.70 2.25
N LEU A 719 10.36 7.33 1.79
CA LEU A 719 10.11 5.97 1.28
C LEU A 719 11.01 5.58 0.09
N GLY A 720 11.54 6.57 -0.63
CA GLY A 720 12.52 6.34 -1.71
C GLY A 720 13.83 5.68 -1.24
N GLU A 721 14.11 5.68 0.07
CA GLU A 721 15.26 5.01 0.69
C GLU A 721 14.91 3.65 1.31
N PHE A 722 13.74 3.08 0.96
CA PHE A 722 13.25 1.81 1.49
C PHE A 722 14.30 0.69 1.45
N MET A 723 14.93 0.49 0.30
CA MET A 723 15.93 -0.56 0.13
C MET A 723 17.21 -0.28 0.94
N ASP A 724 17.60 0.98 1.11
CA ASP A 724 18.81 1.33 1.82
C ASP A 724 18.64 1.16 3.34
N ALA A 725 17.45 1.47 3.85
CA ALA A 725 17.07 1.20 5.23
C ALA A 725 17.12 -0.30 5.55
N LEU A 726 16.65 -1.13 4.62
CA LEU A 726 16.70 -2.59 4.76
C LEU A 726 18.12 -3.12 4.71
N ASP A 727 18.97 -2.64 3.80
CA ASP A 727 20.36 -3.07 3.72
C ASP A 727 21.14 -2.69 4.98
N GLU A 728 20.90 -1.49 5.51
CA GLU A 728 21.47 -1.02 6.78
C GLU A 728 21.04 -1.92 7.94
N ALA A 729 19.74 -2.22 8.03
CA ALA A 729 19.17 -3.10 9.04
C ALA A 729 19.75 -4.52 8.98
N ASN A 730 19.81 -5.11 7.78
CA ASN A 730 20.37 -6.44 7.54
C ASN A 730 21.86 -6.50 7.88
N ARG A 731 22.63 -5.46 7.50
CA ARG A 731 24.07 -5.37 7.82
C ARG A 731 24.29 -5.30 9.33
N ALA A 732 23.54 -4.44 10.01
CA ALA A 732 23.59 -4.33 11.47
C ALA A 732 23.28 -5.66 12.16
N GLN A 733 22.29 -6.41 11.66
CA GLN A 733 21.94 -7.73 12.18
C GLN A 733 23.06 -8.76 11.94
N ALA A 734 23.66 -8.78 10.74
CA ALA A 734 24.76 -9.67 10.39
C ALA A 734 26.02 -9.40 11.25
N GLU A 735 26.30 -8.13 11.54
CA GLU A 735 27.41 -7.68 12.40
C GLU A 735 27.13 -7.88 13.89
N ARG A 736 25.94 -8.39 14.27
CA ARG A 736 25.48 -8.53 15.66
C ARG A 736 25.55 -7.20 16.43
N ASN A 737 25.26 -6.11 15.75
CA ASN A 737 25.19 -4.79 16.37
C ASN A 737 24.10 -4.80 17.46
N PRO A 738 24.39 -4.34 18.70
CA PRO A 738 23.38 -4.26 19.77
C PRO A 738 22.13 -3.44 19.40
N ASN A 739 22.26 -2.50 18.46
CA ASN A 739 21.20 -1.64 17.97
C ASN A 739 20.54 -2.17 16.68
N ALA A 740 20.87 -3.38 16.23
CA ALA A 740 20.21 -3.98 15.07
C ALA A 740 18.70 -4.15 15.34
N PRO A 741 17.83 -3.90 14.35
CA PRO A 741 16.38 -4.08 14.48
C PRO A 741 16.02 -5.58 14.45
N SER A 742 16.47 -6.33 15.45
CA SER A 742 16.25 -7.78 15.60
C SER A 742 15.49 -8.07 16.89
N LEU A 743 14.49 -8.93 16.79
CA LEU A 743 13.62 -9.33 17.89
C LEU A 743 13.49 -10.85 17.96
N GLU A 744 13.64 -11.45 19.13
CA GLU A 744 13.26 -12.87 19.31
C GLU A 744 11.73 -13.02 19.21
N GLN A 745 11.27 -13.92 18.35
CA GLN A 745 9.84 -14.11 18.09
C GLN A 745 9.04 -14.41 19.36
N ARG A 746 9.63 -15.05 20.38
CA ARG A 746 8.96 -15.33 21.66
C ARG A 746 8.41 -14.09 22.37
N TYR A 747 8.91 -12.90 22.06
CA TYR A 747 8.43 -11.63 22.61
C TYR A 747 7.19 -11.09 21.89
N LEU A 748 6.87 -11.59 20.70
CA LEU A 748 5.66 -11.28 19.94
C LEU A 748 4.49 -12.09 20.48
N SER A 749 3.93 -11.63 21.60
CA SER A 749 2.88 -12.34 22.36
C SER A 749 1.46 -12.12 21.83
N SER A 750 0.51 -12.98 22.22
CA SER A 750 -0.92 -12.75 22.01
C SER A 750 -1.45 -11.48 22.71
N SER A 751 -0.78 -11.01 23.78
CA SER A 751 -1.17 -9.77 24.48
C SER A 751 -0.90 -8.50 23.69
N GLY A 752 0.02 -8.54 22.72
CA GLY A 752 0.37 -7.42 21.87
C GLY A 752 1.78 -7.52 21.29
N TRP A 753 1.99 -6.88 20.15
CA TRP A 753 3.27 -6.77 19.47
C TRP A 753 3.80 -5.34 19.58
N ASN A 754 5.07 -5.21 19.95
CA ASN A 754 5.84 -3.99 19.95
C ASN A 754 7.15 -4.29 19.21
N LEU A 755 7.61 -3.40 18.34
CA LEU A 755 8.82 -3.65 17.55
C LEU A 755 10.08 -3.09 18.20
N ALA A 756 10.03 -2.79 19.49
CA ALA A 756 11.21 -2.41 20.25
C ALA A 756 12.24 -3.55 20.29
N GLY A 757 13.52 -3.18 20.40
CA GLY A 757 14.62 -4.16 20.40
C GLY A 757 14.58 -5.11 21.60
N ASN A 758 15.36 -6.19 21.53
CA ASN A 758 15.46 -7.21 22.58
C ASN A 758 15.77 -6.64 23.99
N ALA A 759 16.57 -5.56 24.08
CA ALA A 759 16.88 -4.89 25.35
C ALA A 759 15.65 -4.30 26.02
N THR A 760 14.80 -3.60 25.26
CA THR A 760 13.51 -3.05 25.73
C THR A 760 12.61 -4.16 26.25
N TYR A 761 12.46 -5.24 25.48
CA TYR A 761 11.63 -6.37 25.89
C TYR A 761 12.10 -7.05 27.17
N ARG A 762 13.42 -7.21 27.34
CA ARG A 762 14.00 -7.72 28.58
C ARG A 762 13.60 -6.85 29.78
N ILE A 763 13.68 -5.54 29.64
CA ILE A 763 13.29 -4.58 30.70
C ILE A 763 11.78 -4.67 30.97
N LEU A 764 10.94 -4.68 29.94
CA LEU A 764 9.47 -4.82 30.11
C LEU A 764 9.10 -6.13 30.81
N ALA A 765 9.76 -7.24 30.45
CA ALA A 765 9.55 -8.54 31.07
C ALA A 765 10.00 -8.56 32.54
N GLN A 766 11.15 -7.95 32.85
CA GLN A 766 11.61 -7.77 34.23
C GLN A 766 10.60 -6.96 35.06
N MET A 767 10.10 -5.86 34.50
CA MET A 767 9.08 -5.04 35.15
C MET A 767 7.78 -5.81 35.43
N ARG A 768 7.28 -6.58 34.45
CA ARG A 768 6.09 -7.45 34.63
C ARG A 768 6.33 -8.52 35.69
N ALA A 769 7.51 -9.13 35.74
CA ALA A 769 7.80 -10.18 36.70
C ALA A 769 7.93 -9.66 38.15
N ALA A 770 8.46 -8.44 38.31
CA ALA A 770 8.67 -7.82 39.63
C ALA A 770 7.42 -7.10 40.18
N GLY A 771 6.41 -6.83 39.34
CA GLY A 771 5.24 -6.03 39.70
C GLY A 771 3.90 -6.71 39.49
N LYS A 772 2.91 -6.30 40.27
CA LYS A 772 1.51 -6.70 40.14
C LYS A 772 0.77 -5.70 39.24
N PRO A 773 -0.04 -6.12 38.25
CA PRO A 773 -0.81 -5.17 37.43
C PRO A 773 -1.63 -4.20 38.29
N LEU A 774 -1.61 -2.90 37.93
CA LEU A 774 -2.31 -1.85 38.67
C LEU A 774 -3.80 -2.17 38.84
N GLY A 775 -4.40 -2.77 37.81
CA GLY A 775 -5.71 -3.41 37.77
C GLY A 775 -6.04 -4.15 39.06
N GLU A 776 -5.18 -5.12 39.36
CA GLU A 776 -5.28 -5.98 40.53
C GLU A 776 -4.77 -5.31 41.81
N TYR A 777 -3.79 -4.42 41.73
CA TYR A 777 -3.24 -3.68 42.89
C TYR A 777 -4.30 -2.78 43.54
N VAL A 778 -5.17 -2.16 42.74
CA VAL A 778 -6.29 -1.34 43.25
C VAL A 778 -7.62 -2.08 43.28
N GLY A 779 -7.66 -3.34 42.83
CA GLY A 779 -8.84 -4.20 42.87
C GLY A 779 -9.99 -3.67 42.01
N GLY A 780 -9.71 -3.24 40.77
CA GLY A 780 -10.75 -2.76 39.86
C GLY A 780 -11.16 -1.29 40.04
N LYS A 781 -10.62 -0.58 41.04
CA LYS A 781 -11.11 0.76 41.44
C LYS A 781 -10.39 1.89 40.69
N PHE A 782 -10.73 2.05 39.42
CA PHE A 782 -10.27 3.14 38.54
C PHE A 782 -11.46 3.66 37.72
N TYR A 783 -11.69 4.96 37.75
CA TYR A 783 -12.94 5.53 37.28
C TYR A 783 -12.70 6.64 36.26
N ARG A 784 -13.41 6.55 35.13
CA ARG A 784 -13.43 7.58 34.10
C ARG A 784 -14.25 8.78 34.56
N GLY A 785 -13.78 9.98 34.23
CA GLY A 785 -14.54 11.21 34.44
C GLY A 785 -15.85 11.28 33.66
N ILE A 786 -16.63 12.30 33.97
CA ILE A 786 -18.02 12.45 33.55
C ILE A 786 -18.08 12.85 32.08
N LEU A 787 -18.78 12.05 31.27
CA LEU A 787 -19.16 12.45 29.91
C LEU A 787 -20.42 13.30 30.02
N THR A 788 -20.26 14.60 29.78
CA THR A 788 -21.34 15.57 29.94
C THR A 788 -22.27 15.60 28.76
N GLY A 789 -21.92 15.12 27.55
CA GLY A 789 -22.74 15.21 26.33
C GLY A 789 -22.95 16.62 25.74
N LEU A 790 -22.82 17.68 26.55
CA LEU A 790 -22.90 19.09 26.14
C LEU A 790 -22.21 19.97 27.20
N ASN A 791 -20.91 20.23 27.02
CA ASN A 791 -20.12 20.99 28.01
C ASN A 791 -20.66 22.41 28.24
N ASP A 792 -21.10 23.10 27.20
CA ASP A 792 -21.55 24.50 27.27
C ASP A 792 -22.74 24.69 28.22
N ALA A 793 -23.61 23.68 28.34
CA ALA A 793 -24.72 23.71 29.28
C ALA A 793 -24.28 23.34 30.70
N PHE A 794 -23.46 22.30 30.87
CA PHE A 794 -23.18 21.69 32.17
C PHE A 794 -21.95 22.23 32.90
N VAL A 795 -21.04 22.93 32.21
CA VAL A 795 -19.79 23.44 32.79
C VAL A 795 -19.81 24.96 32.73
N VAL A 796 -19.78 25.59 33.90
CA VAL A 796 -19.83 27.05 34.04
C VAL A 796 -18.56 27.58 34.70
N ASN A 797 -18.19 28.83 34.39
CA ASN A 797 -17.09 29.51 35.07
C ASN A 797 -17.54 30.09 36.43
N GLN A 798 -16.59 30.63 37.19
CA GLN A 798 -16.85 31.19 38.51
C GLN A 798 -17.87 32.34 38.49
N VAL A 799 -17.80 33.23 37.49
CA VAL A 799 -18.74 34.36 37.35
C VAL A 799 -20.18 33.86 37.17
N ALA A 800 -20.39 32.91 36.25
CA ALA A 800 -21.70 32.33 36.00
C ALA A 800 -22.21 31.52 37.20
N ARG A 801 -21.33 30.78 37.88
CA ARG A 801 -21.66 30.08 39.12
C ARG A 801 -22.16 31.04 40.21
N ASP A 802 -21.43 32.12 40.44
CA ASP A 802 -21.79 33.10 41.48
C ASP A 802 -23.10 33.83 41.10
N ALA A 803 -23.33 34.11 39.81
CA ALA A 803 -24.60 34.67 39.32
C ALA A 803 -25.79 33.71 39.52
N LEU A 804 -25.65 32.43 39.19
CA LEU A 804 -26.70 31.42 39.37
C LEU A 804 -27.08 31.20 40.85
N ILE A 805 -26.12 31.34 41.76
CA ILE A 805 -26.35 31.26 43.21
C ILE A 805 -27.05 32.53 43.72
N ALA A 806 -26.65 33.70 43.21
CA ALA A 806 -27.26 34.97 43.55
C ALA A 806 -28.72 35.05 43.05
N GLU A 807 -29.01 34.52 41.86
CA GLU A 807 -30.36 34.45 41.31
C GLU A 807 -31.26 33.52 42.14
N HIS A 808 -30.76 32.34 42.53
CA HIS A 808 -31.46 31.48 43.48
C HIS A 808 -30.51 30.59 44.30
N PRO A 809 -30.63 30.56 45.64
CA PRO A 809 -29.68 29.85 46.50
C PRO A 809 -29.70 28.32 46.31
N SER A 810 -30.79 27.73 45.79
CA SER A 810 -30.84 26.28 45.53
C SER A 810 -29.80 25.81 44.49
N SER A 811 -29.32 26.70 43.61
CA SER A 811 -28.25 26.41 42.65
C SER A 811 -26.95 25.97 43.31
N ALA A 812 -26.65 26.46 44.51
CA ALA A 812 -25.39 26.16 45.22
C ALA A 812 -25.21 24.66 45.49
N ALA A 813 -26.30 23.92 45.69
CA ALA A 813 -26.24 22.48 45.93
C ALA A 813 -25.75 21.68 44.72
N LEU A 814 -26.04 22.16 43.50
CA LEU A 814 -25.72 21.48 42.24
C LEU A 814 -24.36 21.86 41.68
N LEU A 815 -23.83 23.04 42.03
CA LEU A 815 -22.57 23.56 41.48
C LEU A 815 -21.36 23.00 42.24
N LYS A 816 -20.60 22.10 41.60
CA LYS A 816 -19.43 21.42 42.19
C LYS A 816 -18.15 21.77 41.44
N PRO A 817 -16.98 21.90 42.11
CA PRO A 817 -15.71 22.13 41.44
C PRO A 817 -15.44 21.09 40.33
N PHE A 818 -15.00 21.56 39.16
CA PHE A 818 -14.81 20.75 37.98
C PHE A 818 -13.44 20.94 37.34
N LEU A 819 -12.80 19.84 36.96
CA LEU A 819 -11.49 19.80 36.34
C LEU A 819 -11.55 19.14 34.96
N ARG A 820 -10.73 19.60 34.03
CA ARG A 820 -10.51 18.95 32.73
C ARG A 820 -9.17 18.23 32.74
N GLY A 821 -8.96 17.30 31.83
CA GLY A 821 -7.67 16.60 31.70
C GLY A 821 -6.47 17.54 31.64
N ARG A 822 -6.57 18.64 30.88
CA ARG A 822 -5.48 19.63 30.75
C ARG A 822 -5.13 20.35 32.06
N ASP A 823 -6.04 20.36 33.03
CA ASP A 823 -5.87 21.01 34.33
C ASP A 823 -5.09 20.08 35.31
N VAL A 824 -4.91 18.80 34.96
CA VAL A 824 -4.07 17.85 35.71
C VAL A 824 -2.64 17.90 35.19
N LYS A 825 -1.69 18.23 36.08
CA LYS A 825 -0.25 18.25 35.79
C LYS A 825 0.45 17.18 36.63
N ARG A 826 1.72 16.95 36.32
CA ARG A 826 2.59 16.13 37.16
C ARG A 826 2.70 16.76 38.55
N TRP A 827 2.35 16.00 39.59
CA TRP A 827 2.33 16.41 41.01
C TRP A 827 1.35 17.52 41.43
N ARG A 828 0.56 18.10 40.52
CA ARG A 828 -0.39 19.16 40.90
C ARG A 828 -1.65 19.17 40.05
N VAL A 829 -2.70 19.78 40.59
CA VAL A 829 -3.94 20.09 39.89
C VAL A 829 -4.08 21.61 39.86
N GLU A 830 -4.32 22.17 38.68
CA GLU A 830 -4.50 23.61 38.49
C GLU A 830 -5.98 23.98 38.68
N GLU A 831 -6.26 24.86 39.65
CA GLU A 831 -7.60 25.38 39.88
C GLU A 831 -7.96 26.42 38.81
N THR A 832 -8.97 26.14 37.99
CA THR A 832 -9.36 27.01 36.87
C THR A 832 -10.70 27.72 37.09
N GLY A 833 -11.29 27.60 38.27
CA GLY A 833 -12.58 28.22 38.62
C GLY A 833 -13.74 27.72 37.75
N GLN A 834 -13.69 26.46 37.33
CA GLN A 834 -14.76 25.80 36.58
C GLN A 834 -15.64 24.97 37.53
N TYR A 835 -16.94 24.94 37.24
CA TYR A 835 -17.94 24.26 38.05
C TYR A 835 -18.86 23.42 37.17
N LEU A 836 -19.16 22.22 37.62
CA LEU A 836 -20.14 21.32 37.02
C LEU A 836 -21.50 21.57 37.67
N ILE A 837 -22.54 21.71 36.84
CA ILE A 837 -23.94 21.59 37.29
C ILE A 837 -24.23 20.09 37.43
N LYS A 838 -24.00 19.56 38.63
CA LYS A 838 -24.11 18.12 38.92
C LYS A 838 -25.57 17.74 39.19
N ILE A 839 -26.25 17.23 38.17
CA ILE A 839 -27.58 16.60 38.30
C ILE A 839 -27.46 15.14 37.92
N GLU A 840 -27.51 14.25 38.92
CA GLU A 840 -27.40 12.80 38.72
C GLU A 840 -28.66 12.23 38.05
N SER A 841 -28.52 11.15 37.28
CA SER A 841 -29.65 10.46 36.67
C SER A 841 -30.64 9.97 37.72
N SER A 842 -31.94 10.07 37.41
CA SER A 842 -33.01 9.45 38.21
C SER A 842 -32.90 7.92 38.29
N GLU A 843 -32.04 7.30 37.48
CA GLU A 843 -31.68 5.87 37.60
C GLU A 843 -30.74 5.58 38.77
N ASN A 844 -30.01 6.58 39.27
CA ASN A 844 -29.03 6.41 40.35
C ASN A 844 -29.49 7.03 41.67
N VAL A 845 -30.30 8.10 41.61
CA VAL A 845 -30.77 8.86 42.78
C VAL A 845 -32.26 9.17 42.64
N THR A 846 -32.99 9.13 43.76
CA THR A 846 -34.40 9.55 43.80
C THR A 846 -34.50 11.06 44.00
N HIS A 847 -34.81 11.78 42.93
CA HIS A 847 -35.15 13.21 42.97
C HIS A 847 -36.65 13.44 43.22
N PRO A 848 -37.06 14.66 43.61
CA PRO A 848 -38.48 15.00 43.73
C PRO A 848 -39.31 14.80 42.44
N TRP A 849 -38.65 14.78 41.29
CA TRP A 849 -39.26 14.55 39.97
C TRP A 849 -39.15 13.11 39.47
N SER A 850 -38.41 12.22 40.13
CA SER A 850 -38.21 10.85 39.67
C SER A 850 -39.54 10.08 39.62
N GLY A 851 -39.72 9.25 38.58
CA GLY A 851 -40.92 8.45 38.36
C GLY A 851 -42.13 9.23 37.86
N LYS A 852 -41.99 10.53 37.53
CA LYS A 852 -43.06 11.35 36.94
C LYS A 852 -42.98 11.36 35.42
N THR A 853 -44.08 11.73 34.76
CA THR A 853 -44.05 12.02 33.31
C THR A 853 -43.12 13.20 33.01
N ALA A 854 -42.54 13.27 31.82
CA ALA A 854 -41.56 14.31 31.46
C ALA A 854 -42.07 15.74 31.75
N ALA A 855 -43.31 16.06 31.38
CA ALA A 855 -43.90 17.38 31.63
C ALA A 855 -44.10 17.68 33.13
N ALA A 856 -44.54 16.69 33.92
CA ALA A 856 -44.70 16.85 35.36
C ALA A 856 -43.35 16.94 36.08
N ALA A 857 -42.37 16.17 35.62
CA ALA A 857 -40.99 16.22 36.11
C ALA A 857 -40.34 17.58 35.85
N GLU A 858 -40.50 18.14 34.64
CA GLU A 858 -39.97 19.46 34.25
C GLU A 858 -40.58 20.58 35.10
N CYS A 859 -41.89 20.52 35.38
CA CYS A 859 -42.55 21.48 36.28
C CYS A 859 -41.95 21.44 37.70
N VAL A 860 -41.68 20.25 38.23
CA VAL A 860 -41.06 20.09 39.56
C VAL A 860 -39.60 20.56 39.54
N PHE A 861 -38.84 20.22 38.50
CA PHE A 861 -37.46 20.67 38.32
C PHE A 861 -37.37 22.20 38.29
N ASN A 862 -38.21 22.87 37.48
CA ASN A 862 -38.24 24.33 37.36
C ASN A 862 -38.59 25.04 38.67
N LYS A 863 -39.42 24.42 39.52
CA LYS A 863 -39.73 24.96 40.86
C LYS A 863 -38.59 24.71 41.86
N THR A 864 -37.88 23.60 41.73
CA THR A 864 -36.81 23.20 42.66
C THR A 864 -35.52 23.98 42.40
N TYR A 865 -35.19 24.18 41.12
CA TYR A 865 -33.96 24.86 40.67
C TYR A 865 -34.26 25.90 39.59
N PRO A 866 -34.98 27.00 39.92
CA PRO A 866 -35.45 27.96 38.92
C PRO A 866 -34.34 28.62 38.11
N ALA A 867 -33.24 29.04 38.73
CA ALA A 867 -32.10 29.64 38.04
C ALA A 867 -31.37 28.65 37.11
N ILE A 868 -31.20 27.40 37.53
CA ILE A 868 -30.60 26.35 36.68
C ILE A 868 -31.53 25.98 35.52
N ALA A 869 -32.84 25.92 35.76
CA ALA A 869 -33.83 25.68 34.72
C ALA A 869 -33.82 26.81 33.68
N ALA A 870 -33.75 28.07 34.10
CA ALA A 870 -33.61 29.22 33.20
C ALA A 870 -32.32 29.15 32.37
N HIS A 871 -31.19 28.76 32.99
CA HIS A 871 -29.94 28.50 32.27
C HIS A 871 -30.10 27.39 31.21
N PHE A 872 -30.67 26.24 31.57
CA PHE A 872 -30.88 25.12 30.64
C PHE A 872 -31.91 25.40 29.54
N ALA A 873 -32.85 26.33 29.75
CA ALA A 873 -33.80 26.75 28.72
C ALA A 873 -33.09 27.27 27.45
N HIS A 874 -31.92 27.93 27.61
CA HIS A 874 -31.11 28.41 26.49
C HIS A 874 -30.50 27.28 25.64
N TYR A 875 -30.41 26.06 26.21
CA TYR A 875 -29.80 24.90 25.58
C TYR A 875 -30.80 23.75 25.33
N ARG A 876 -32.11 24.01 25.49
CA ARG A 876 -33.13 22.95 25.59
C ARG A 876 -33.10 21.94 24.44
N ASP A 877 -33.10 22.42 23.19
CA ASP A 877 -33.13 21.55 22.02
C ASP A 877 -31.84 20.72 21.90
N ALA A 878 -30.69 21.33 22.18
CA ALA A 878 -29.40 20.65 22.19
C ALA A 878 -29.31 19.62 23.33
N LEU A 879 -29.93 19.89 24.48
CA LEU A 879 -29.99 18.96 25.60
C LEU A 879 -30.84 17.72 25.27
N ILE A 880 -32.03 17.93 24.69
CA ILE A 880 -32.94 16.85 24.29
C ILE A 880 -32.32 15.95 23.21
N ALA A 881 -31.53 16.53 22.29
CA ALA A 881 -30.90 15.79 21.19
C ALA A 881 -29.73 14.87 21.62
N ARG A 882 -29.32 14.90 22.90
CA ARG A 882 -28.18 14.12 23.38
C ARG A 882 -28.47 12.63 23.48
N SER A 883 -27.53 11.83 23.00
CA SER A 883 -27.46 10.39 23.28
C SER A 883 -27.10 10.06 24.73
N ASP A 884 -26.28 10.91 25.38
CA ASP A 884 -25.68 10.67 26.69
C ASP A 884 -26.38 11.46 27.82
N GLN A 885 -27.70 11.36 27.91
CA GLN A 885 -28.50 11.96 29.00
C GLN A 885 -28.90 10.92 30.05
N GLY A 886 -29.36 11.40 31.22
CA GLY A 886 -30.02 10.55 32.21
C GLY A 886 -31.45 10.21 31.79
N HIS A 887 -32.33 9.98 32.77
CA HIS A 887 -33.73 9.67 32.48
C HIS A 887 -34.47 10.89 31.89
N TYR A 888 -34.11 12.10 32.34
CA TYR A 888 -34.60 13.37 31.81
C TYR A 888 -33.47 14.18 31.18
N TYR A 889 -33.79 15.08 30.23
CA TYR A 889 -32.77 15.77 29.41
C TYR A 889 -31.85 16.73 30.18
N TRP A 890 -32.27 17.17 31.37
CA TRP A 890 -31.45 18.00 32.28
C TRP A 890 -30.53 17.16 33.19
N GLU A 891 -30.60 15.83 33.10
CA GLU A 891 -29.78 14.92 33.91
C GLU A 891 -28.53 14.48 33.14
N LEU A 892 -27.42 14.33 33.87
CA LEU A 892 -26.23 13.66 33.35
C LEU A 892 -26.50 12.16 33.19
N ARG A 893 -25.78 11.50 32.27
CA ARG A 893 -25.87 10.05 32.08
C ARG A 893 -25.68 9.27 33.38
N SER A 894 -26.30 8.11 33.44
CA SER A 894 -26.20 7.16 34.55
C SER A 894 -24.72 6.84 34.88
N CYS A 895 -24.35 6.93 36.17
CA CYS A 895 -23.01 6.68 36.67
C CYS A 895 -23.08 6.08 38.09
N ALA A 896 -22.57 4.86 38.26
CA ALA A 896 -22.70 4.11 39.51
C ALA A 896 -21.65 4.46 40.58
N TYR A 897 -20.65 5.28 40.25
CA TYR A 897 -19.46 5.49 41.09
C TYR A 897 -19.25 6.95 41.49
N TRP A 898 -20.32 7.74 41.60
CA TRP A 898 -20.25 9.15 41.99
C TRP A 898 -19.47 9.40 43.29
N GLN A 899 -19.61 8.52 44.29
CA GLN A 899 -18.90 8.67 45.57
C GLN A 899 -17.38 8.56 45.43
N ALA A 900 -16.86 7.95 44.36
CA ALA A 900 -15.43 7.90 44.10
C ALA A 900 -14.83 9.29 43.83
N PHE A 901 -15.63 10.23 43.29
CA PHE A 901 -15.21 11.62 43.07
C PHE A 901 -15.16 12.44 44.36
N GLU A 902 -15.67 11.92 45.48
CA GLU A 902 -15.68 12.63 46.76
C GLU A 902 -14.57 12.14 47.72
N GLN A 903 -13.98 10.97 47.47
CA GLN A 903 -12.88 10.42 48.27
C GLN A 903 -11.52 11.03 47.90
N PRO A 904 -10.52 11.08 48.80
CA PRO A 904 -9.15 11.37 48.39
C PRO A 904 -8.68 10.42 47.27
N LYS A 905 -8.06 10.97 46.22
CA LYS A 905 -7.82 10.23 44.98
C LYS A 905 -6.53 10.65 44.27
N ILE A 906 -5.95 9.72 43.52
CA ILE A 906 -4.97 10.02 42.48
C ILE A 906 -5.73 10.35 41.20
N VAL A 907 -5.33 11.41 40.49
CA VAL A 907 -5.93 11.85 39.21
C VAL A 907 -4.91 11.91 38.10
N TYR A 908 -5.33 11.62 36.88
CA TYR A 908 -4.49 11.68 35.68
C TYR A 908 -5.33 12.01 34.42
N PRO A 909 -4.75 12.69 33.41
CA PRO A 909 -5.44 13.01 32.16
C PRO A 909 -5.55 11.79 31.24
N ASP A 910 -6.52 11.78 30.33
CA ASP A 910 -6.58 10.81 29.20
C ASP A 910 -5.46 11.08 28.20
N ILE A 911 -5.19 12.35 27.86
CA ILE A 911 -4.21 12.70 26.83
C ILE A 911 -3.07 13.52 27.44
N ALA A 912 -1.84 13.01 27.33
CA ALA A 912 -0.62 13.69 27.79
C ALA A 912 0.62 13.20 27.03
N LYS A 913 1.69 13.99 27.00
CA LYS A 913 2.97 13.59 26.39
C LYS A 913 3.84 12.72 27.32
N GLU A 914 3.51 12.71 28.61
CA GLU A 914 4.28 12.07 29.66
C GLU A 914 3.33 11.66 30.80
N ALA A 915 3.80 10.85 31.74
CA ALA A 915 3.04 10.53 32.94
C ALA A 915 2.76 11.79 33.79
N ARG A 916 1.47 12.07 34.02
CA ARG A 916 0.98 13.24 34.78
C ARG A 916 0.00 12.80 35.86
N PHE A 917 0.53 12.19 36.91
CA PHE A 917 -0.27 11.82 38.08
C PHE A 917 -0.15 12.87 39.17
N ALA A 918 -1.29 13.24 39.75
CA ALA A 918 -1.38 14.13 40.90
C ALA A 918 -2.27 13.53 41.98
N PHE A 919 -2.17 14.05 43.20
CA PHE A 919 -3.06 13.69 44.30
C PHE A 919 -4.08 14.80 44.57
N ARG A 920 -5.32 14.42 44.84
CA ARG A 920 -6.41 15.32 45.16
C ARG A 920 -7.11 14.87 46.43
N GLU A 921 -7.00 15.68 47.48
CA GLU A 921 -7.66 15.43 48.76
C GLU A 921 -9.07 16.03 48.82
N GLN A 922 -9.26 17.23 48.28
CA GLN A 922 -10.56 17.90 48.27
C GLN A 922 -11.51 17.33 47.21
N VAL A 923 -12.81 17.36 47.49
CA VAL A 923 -13.87 16.95 46.54
C VAL A 923 -13.75 17.75 45.25
N ALA A 924 -13.58 17.04 44.14
CA ALA A 924 -13.55 17.61 42.80
C ALA A 924 -14.04 16.57 41.78
N TYR A 925 -14.84 17.05 40.83
CA TYR A 925 -15.33 16.27 39.70
C TYR A 925 -14.48 16.58 38.47
N PHE A 926 -14.49 15.69 37.48
CA PHE A 926 -13.72 15.92 36.27
C PHE A 926 -14.40 15.33 35.04
N GLY A 927 -14.12 15.92 33.90
CA GLY A 927 -14.66 15.48 32.62
C GLY A 927 -14.07 14.15 32.18
N ASN A 928 -14.69 13.53 31.18
CA ASN A 928 -14.25 12.29 30.54
C ASN A 928 -12.83 12.32 29.92
N THR A 929 -12.14 13.45 30.01
CA THR A 929 -10.74 13.69 29.63
C THR A 929 -9.76 13.43 30.78
N ALA A 930 -10.23 12.95 31.93
CA ALA A 930 -9.42 12.54 33.07
C ALA A 930 -10.01 11.29 33.74
N TYR A 931 -9.19 10.62 34.55
CA TYR A 931 -9.50 9.43 35.32
C TYR A 931 -9.05 9.61 36.78
N CYS A 932 -9.59 8.80 37.70
CA CYS A 932 -9.09 8.73 39.07
C CYS A 932 -8.98 7.32 39.63
N ILE A 933 -8.16 7.21 40.69
CA ILE A 933 -8.03 6.06 41.58
C ILE A 933 -8.36 6.57 43.00
N PRO A 934 -9.53 6.24 43.57
CA PRO A 934 -9.96 6.75 44.87
C PRO A 934 -9.26 6.02 46.02
N ARG A 935 -7.99 6.37 46.25
CA ARG A 935 -7.15 5.83 47.31
C ARG A 935 -6.07 6.85 47.69
N THR A 936 -5.75 6.91 48.98
CA THR A 936 -4.55 7.58 49.51
C THR A 936 -3.36 6.62 49.50
N ASP A 937 -2.53 6.66 48.45
CA ASP A 937 -1.33 5.81 48.33
C ASP A 937 -0.19 6.60 47.68
N TYR A 938 0.61 7.28 48.50
CA TYR A 938 1.73 8.11 48.02
C TYR A 938 2.88 7.29 47.44
N TYR A 939 3.03 6.02 47.86
CA TYR A 939 3.97 5.10 47.22
C TYR A 939 3.55 4.82 45.79
N LEU A 940 2.27 4.48 45.58
CA LEU A 940 1.73 4.28 44.24
C LEU A 940 1.90 5.54 43.39
N LEU A 941 1.63 6.73 43.95
CA LEU A 941 1.85 7.99 43.25
C LEU A 941 3.32 8.20 42.83
N ALA A 942 4.28 7.85 43.71
CA ALA A 942 5.71 7.89 43.38
C ALA A 942 6.04 7.00 42.18
N VAL A 943 5.59 5.74 42.24
CA VAL A 943 5.80 4.75 41.19
C VAL A 943 5.18 5.23 39.87
N LEU A 944 3.94 5.71 39.88
CA LEU A 944 3.21 6.12 38.66
C LEU A 944 3.86 7.30 37.92
N ASN A 945 4.56 8.18 38.63
CA ASN A 945 5.30 9.30 38.02
C ASN A 945 6.76 8.95 37.66
N SER A 946 7.22 7.73 37.94
CA SER A 946 8.61 7.34 37.66
C SER A 946 8.90 7.15 36.16
N THR A 947 10.16 7.35 35.77
CA THR A 947 10.67 7.09 34.42
C THR A 947 10.45 5.63 33.99
N PRO A 948 10.73 4.59 34.81
CA PRO A 948 10.42 3.21 34.44
C PRO A 948 8.94 2.98 34.07
N ILE A 949 8.00 3.51 34.85
CA ILE A 949 6.56 3.39 34.51
C ILE A 949 6.22 4.15 33.23
N THR A 950 6.77 5.34 33.06
CA THR A 950 6.55 6.14 31.84
C THR A 950 7.05 5.37 30.62
N PHE A 951 8.25 4.80 30.69
CA PHE A 951 8.81 3.93 29.65
C PHE A 951 7.91 2.72 29.37
N PHE A 952 7.53 1.95 30.39
CA PHE A 952 6.63 0.80 30.22
C PHE A 952 5.31 1.20 29.54
N TYR A 953 4.80 2.37 29.91
CA TYR A 953 3.56 2.89 29.38
C TYR A 953 3.68 3.29 27.90
N THR A 954 4.77 3.96 27.51
CA THR A 954 5.05 4.33 26.11
C THR A 954 5.09 3.09 25.21
N GLU A 955 5.65 1.99 25.72
CA GLU A 955 5.72 0.72 24.99
C GLU A 955 4.38 -0.04 24.93
N LEU A 956 3.43 0.28 25.82
CA LEU A 956 2.10 -0.33 25.89
C LEU A 956 1.04 0.47 25.11
N SER A 957 1.08 1.79 25.21
CA SER A 957 0.07 2.71 24.68
C SER A 957 0.23 2.93 23.18
N SER A 958 -0.88 3.01 22.46
CA SER A 958 -0.90 3.57 21.10
C SER A 958 -0.54 5.06 21.15
N GLN A 959 0.49 5.48 20.41
CA GLN A 959 0.79 6.90 20.22
C GLN A 959 -0.32 7.58 19.40
N VAL A 960 -0.63 8.81 19.75
CA VAL A 960 -1.51 9.72 19.02
C VAL A 960 -0.64 10.76 18.30
N ARG A 961 -1.11 11.26 17.16
CA ARG A 961 -0.43 12.26 16.33
C ARG A 961 0.24 13.37 17.16
N GLY A 962 1.52 13.64 16.91
CA GLY A 962 2.29 14.70 17.57
C GLY A 962 2.92 14.33 18.92
N GLY A 963 3.12 13.02 19.19
CA GLY A 963 3.81 12.52 20.38
C GLY A 963 2.96 12.50 21.66
N TYR A 964 1.64 12.54 21.53
CA TYR A 964 0.73 12.41 22.67
C TYR A 964 0.39 10.94 22.93
N LEU A 965 0.27 10.56 24.20
CA LEU A 965 -0.16 9.23 24.66
C LEU A 965 -1.59 9.29 25.17
N ARG A 966 -2.29 8.15 25.12
CA ARG A 966 -3.66 7.99 25.61
C ARG A 966 -3.73 7.12 26.85
N PHE A 967 -3.66 7.74 28.02
CA PHE A 967 -3.83 7.21 29.38
C PHE A 967 -5.25 6.77 29.67
N ILE A 968 -5.76 5.83 28.88
CA ILE A 968 -7.04 5.16 29.11
C ILE A 968 -6.88 3.92 29.98
N TYR A 969 -7.97 3.59 30.66
CA TYR A 969 -8.06 2.47 31.61
C TYR A 969 -7.44 1.16 31.10
N GLN A 970 -7.79 0.70 29.88
CA GLN A 970 -7.32 -0.57 29.31
C GLN A 970 -5.78 -0.73 29.24
N TYR A 971 -5.04 0.38 29.21
CA TYR A 971 -3.58 0.36 29.22
C TYR A 971 -3.05 0.63 30.64
N VAL A 972 -3.61 1.62 31.32
CA VAL A 972 -3.15 2.02 32.66
C VAL A 972 -3.30 0.89 33.68
N GLU A 973 -4.30 0.03 33.54
CA GLU A 973 -4.49 -1.12 34.43
C GLU A 973 -3.39 -2.18 34.34
N GLN A 974 -2.63 -2.21 33.24
CA GLN A 974 -1.56 -3.19 33.03
C GLN A 974 -0.22 -2.74 33.62
N LEU A 975 -0.14 -1.49 34.14
CA LEU A 975 1.09 -0.96 34.72
C LEU A 975 1.56 -1.86 35.87
N PRO A 976 2.77 -2.43 35.82
CA PRO A 976 3.27 -3.28 36.90
C PRO A 976 3.60 -2.40 38.10
N ILE A 977 3.04 -2.69 39.27
CA ILE A 977 3.36 -2.00 40.52
C ILE A 977 4.29 -2.91 41.33
N PRO A 978 5.55 -2.52 41.59
CA PRO A 978 6.54 -3.42 42.15
C PRO A 978 6.21 -3.74 43.61
N THR A 979 6.64 -4.90 44.07
CA THR A 979 6.61 -5.20 45.51
C THR A 979 7.83 -4.54 46.17
N ALA A 980 7.62 -3.80 47.27
CA ALA A 980 8.68 -3.08 47.97
C ALA A 980 8.68 -3.42 49.47
N PRO A 981 9.86 -3.54 50.12
CA PRO A 981 9.95 -3.60 51.57
C PRO A 981 9.35 -2.35 52.24
N PRO A 982 8.84 -2.44 53.48
CA PRO A 982 8.17 -1.32 54.15
C PRO A 982 9.00 -0.03 54.20
N ALA A 983 10.30 -0.12 54.48
CA ALA A 983 11.19 1.04 54.53
C ALA A 983 11.33 1.73 53.17
N GLU A 984 11.42 0.97 52.08
CA GLU A 984 11.54 1.52 50.72
C GLU A 984 10.21 2.16 50.28
N ARG A 985 9.09 1.52 50.66
CA ARG A 985 7.74 2.05 50.43
C ARG A 985 7.54 3.40 51.11
N GLU A 986 8.03 3.54 52.34
CA GLU A 986 7.96 4.78 53.11
C GLU A 986 8.86 5.87 52.54
N ALA A 987 10.09 5.55 52.13
CA ALA A 987 11.00 6.49 51.47
C ALA A 987 10.40 7.08 50.19
N LEU A 988 9.89 6.22 49.29
CA LEU A 988 9.23 6.65 48.06
C LEU A 988 7.96 7.49 48.32
N ALA A 989 7.15 7.09 49.30
CA ALA A 989 5.99 7.87 49.73
C ALA A 989 6.39 9.26 50.28
N GLY A 990 7.53 9.35 50.99
CA GLY A 990 8.09 10.60 51.47
C GLY A 990 8.49 11.54 50.34
N LEU A 991 9.21 11.04 49.33
CA LEU A 991 9.61 11.81 48.14
C LEU A 991 8.38 12.31 47.37
N ALA A 992 7.36 11.47 47.15
CA ALA A 992 6.13 11.90 46.50
C ALA A 992 5.42 13.03 47.26
N LYS A 993 5.40 12.97 48.60
CA LYS A 993 4.83 14.06 49.42
C LYS A 993 5.63 15.35 49.28
N GLN A 994 6.95 15.29 49.18
CA GLN A 994 7.80 16.47 48.94
C GLN A 994 7.53 17.07 47.55
N CYS A 995 7.42 16.25 46.50
CA CYS A 995 7.05 16.71 45.16
C CYS A 995 5.66 17.35 45.14
N LEU A 996 4.67 16.77 45.83
CA LEU A 996 3.32 17.34 45.99
C LEU A 996 3.34 18.69 46.72
N ALA A 997 4.08 18.79 47.83
CA ALA A 997 4.20 20.03 48.60
C ALA A 997 4.84 21.16 47.79
N ALA A 998 5.80 20.83 46.94
CA ALA A 998 6.42 21.74 45.99
C ALA A 998 5.59 21.96 44.70
N GLN A 999 4.42 21.33 44.57
CA GLN A 999 3.55 21.37 43.38
C GLN A 999 4.26 20.96 42.08
N GLY A 1000 5.30 20.13 42.18
CA GLY A 1000 6.14 19.74 41.06
C GLY A 1000 6.99 20.89 40.49
N GLN A 1001 7.28 21.93 41.28
CA GLN A 1001 8.04 23.11 40.86
C GLN A 1001 9.31 23.29 41.72
N GLY A 1002 10.36 23.86 41.12
CA GLY A 1002 11.62 24.18 41.78
C GLY A 1002 12.73 23.15 41.54
N ALA A 1003 13.99 23.58 41.72
CA ALA A 1003 15.18 22.79 41.37
C ALA A 1003 15.31 21.48 42.18
N GLN A 1004 14.78 21.45 43.40
CA GLN A 1004 14.81 20.27 44.29
C GLN A 1004 13.89 19.13 43.78
N VAL A 1005 12.82 19.45 43.04
CA VAL A 1005 11.89 18.44 42.51
C VAL A 1005 12.58 17.49 41.55
N ALA A 1006 13.43 18.02 40.67
CA ALA A 1006 14.19 17.19 39.73
C ALA A 1006 15.12 16.19 40.46
N ALA A 1007 15.69 16.59 41.60
CA ALA A 1007 16.52 15.70 42.41
C ALA A 1007 15.68 14.60 43.08
N TRP A 1008 14.51 14.93 43.63
CA TRP A 1008 13.60 13.94 44.21
C TRP A 1008 13.04 12.98 43.16
N GLU A 1009 12.72 13.47 41.97
CA GLU A 1009 12.28 12.62 40.85
C GLU A 1009 13.39 11.67 40.39
N ALA A 1010 14.63 12.16 40.30
CA ALA A 1010 15.78 11.30 39.98
C ALA A 1010 15.99 10.22 41.04
N GLU A 1011 15.80 10.54 42.33
CA GLU A 1011 15.87 9.56 43.42
C GLU A 1011 14.70 8.55 43.37
N ILE A 1012 13.48 9.01 43.07
CA ILE A 1012 12.32 8.13 42.83
C ILE A 1012 12.65 7.16 41.69
N ASP A 1013 13.19 7.66 40.57
CA ASP A 1013 13.52 6.86 39.40
C ASP A 1013 14.55 5.78 39.73
N GLU A 1014 15.62 6.13 40.44
CA GLU A 1014 16.66 5.17 40.83
C GLU A 1014 16.12 4.07 41.75
N ARG A 1015 15.34 4.47 42.77
CA ARG A 1015 14.73 3.53 43.73
C ARG A 1015 13.73 2.60 43.04
N VAL A 1016 12.86 3.14 42.18
CA VAL A 1016 11.88 2.35 41.43
C VAL A 1016 12.57 1.42 40.43
N ALA A 1017 13.61 1.88 39.72
CA ALA A 1017 14.39 1.05 38.82
C ALA A 1017 15.03 -0.14 39.55
N ARG A 1018 15.56 0.09 40.76
CA ARG A 1018 16.13 -0.97 41.61
C ARG A 1018 15.09 -2.03 42.00
N LEU A 1019 13.85 -1.61 42.29
CA LEU A 1019 12.75 -2.55 42.58
C LEU A 1019 12.40 -3.44 41.38
N TYR A 1020 12.63 -2.99 40.16
CA TYR A 1020 12.47 -3.79 38.94
C TYR A 1020 13.72 -4.57 38.53
N GLY A 1021 14.86 -4.38 39.20
CA GLY A 1021 16.14 -4.96 38.80
C GLY A 1021 16.75 -4.33 37.53
N ILE A 1022 16.37 -3.09 37.21
CA ILE A 1022 16.90 -2.33 36.08
C ILE A 1022 18.25 -1.73 36.47
N SER A 1023 19.27 -1.88 35.61
CA SER A 1023 20.61 -1.34 35.88
C SER A 1023 20.66 0.19 35.71
N ALA A 1024 21.65 0.86 36.31
CA ALA A 1024 21.83 2.29 36.14
C ALA A 1024 22.05 2.71 34.67
N ALA A 1025 22.77 1.88 33.90
CA ALA A 1025 22.98 2.09 32.47
C ALA A 1025 21.69 1.93 31.66
N ASP A 1026 20.87 0.92 31.98
CA ASP A 1026 19.56 0.75 31.34
C ASP A 1026 18.64 1.95 31.68
N LEU A 1027 18.63 2.41 32.95
CA LEU A 1027 17.84 3.56 33.39
C LEU A 1027 18.24 4.87 32.70
N GLU A 1028 19.54 5.14 32.52
CA GLU A 1028 20.03 6.26 31.71
C GLU A 1028 19.49 6.18 30.28
N GLY A 1029 19.51 4.97 29.68
CA GLY A 1029 18.93 4.72 28.37
C GLY A 1029 17.43 5.03 28.29
N LEU A 1030 16.67 4.77 29.36
CA LEU A 1030 15.23 5.08 29.44
C LEU A 1030 14.93 6.59 29.50
N LYS A 1031 15.87 7.41 30.02
CA LYS A 1031 15.67 8.87 30.13
C LYS A 1031 15.83 9.59 28.80
N GLY A 1032 16.44 8.95 27.80
CA GLY A 1032 16.68 9.48 26.46
C GLY A 1032 15.64 9.10 25.40
N THR A 1033 14.66 8.26 25.77
CA THR A 1033 13.50 7.85 24.95
C THR A 1033 12.25 8.58 25.38
#